data_AF-A0A427G0S4-F1
#
_entry.id   AF-A0A427G0S4-F1
#
_cell.length_a   1.000
_cell.length_b   1.000
_cell.length_c   1.000
_cell.angle_alpha   90.00
_cell.angle_beta   90.00
_cell.angle_gamma   90.00
#
_symmetry.space_group_name_H-M   'P 1'
#
loop_
_entity.id
_entity.type
_entity.pdbx_description
1 polymer ?
#
loop_
_entity_poly.entity_id
_entity_poly.type
_entity_poly.pdbx_seq_one_letter_code
_entity_poly.pdbx_strand_id
1 'polypeptide(L)'
;MTDFALQNPHQQLIQEQLPAWARTMQPEHWRRLRESVQPEQGLEGQAPWFANAAPDLREAVLASQRRLDDSQYQLARAMAGLQNVAEFAEALLEQRLKAEHQLSVPLRSTQLIHIQHRFSFGTYVTGHKATSLLEAALHNFEEQPTFSHDSALVLDGDAQFEATTVVGQTTLGDSETLVDIDLPSESYRIDPLPLAPSGFARSCRDLDIGQRYQEHLQAIFETPSSPVRAAFMTTLRDRLRLAADMALLRHTITGAGRDVIDQLLAQAPVRCWQPSLFGIALHEVLIIDAGTAGLLMYLPGDEQRLLQFPGLAGVHAHLATHLLQADYRRGFQRYVSSLQCYRFLDLLHQNLDAAGNSPADQWWSMREGADLHLALAPIEAPLLAFLYGDHVARLKAEAAAVAVPTAEVDRQAHQRRIAQWQSMGLDALMVAGFFIPGVGTLLTGVIACQLLGEVIEGYQAWSIGDRHLALQHIEAVGLNLAAIGGLHAAGKVLPRLFNSALMESLEPVKLRDGSRRLWRADLKGYASNVQLPAELEANPQGLRTHQGRQFIHLDGQHYEIALDGTDQRWRIVHPSDHEAYRPLLEHNGEAAWRAEHEAPQDWSDSQCVRRLGLPVDALDDAQLQQAMIISGVDRARLQAVHLAGEATPALLADTLERFTLAQQMPELDGAALTRIYGRTASAAEQRMCDTYAPLTPPLARRLLARLSPEALANWQAQGTLPAWLHLEAEQITRDLPLVRALEGLYQPRLANRDSERLLLACMQRYSGWPQQLRVEIREATPEGTVLAAIGDEQASERCLLLRSGQGYEVFNGERPVARPVHADAYQALYAAAPPNLKRAWGSAGALGERTQRLAAAERRKWPMRLWGPQAKRPTPRHRLRGGAPVTPLAPASPFFNQSVPARLRRLYPSITQEQAERLQADWRNTMRSAETELRIREDTLTQLRTDLDRWATAVLRRQPAVRRILNAWQQNSIRVLSTGQRIHSLDLKNFELENSDLATLTLPAGFSHVADLDLSGNSALSELPAQWLQCLPELQRLTLSRCRFAAVPEVRVPGNLQWLDLEHNRISWDARSQAALERLDGLRVLDLSENPLLHAPNLQNLPGLGSVFMVNCGLTELPQGLQRLESVLIIDLSENQFQRLPQGFTLPAASANALALESPALGLPIREQIEDYFQLHGADLLVSDIDYQPLLANASAQRLRLWARVPLHYRRELRQLIEDIADFDDFDAGLEALWRCLERMDADPAFRDLALDSPAALLLDL
;
A
#
# COMPACT_ATOMS: atom_id res chain seq x y z
N MET A 1 -24.65 -2.04 17.45
CA MET A 1 -24.17 -3.18 16.65
C MET A 1 -24.88 -3.11 15.31
N THR A 2 -24.26 -2.83 14.17
CA THR A 2 -22.91 -3.17 13.68
C THR A 2 -22.23 -1.99 12.96
N ASP A 3 -20.96 -1.78 13.30
CA ASP A 3 -19.97 -0.96 12.59
C ASP A 3 -19.79 -1.39 11.12
N PHE A 4 -19.95 -0.47 10.18
CA PHE A 4 -19.33 -0.54 8.85
C PHE A 4 -18.48 0.71 8.57
N ALA A 5 -17.81 1.21 9.61
CA ALA A 5 -16.67 2.09 9.44
C ALA A 5 -15.59 1.30 8.66
N LEU A 6 -15.13 1.89 7.55
CA LEU A 6 -13.98 1.52 6.73
C LEU A 6 -12.94 0.69 7.52
N GLN A 7 -13.04 -0.64 7.47
CA GLN A 7 -12.03 -1.50 8.07
C GLN A 7 -10.82 -1.45 7.16
N ASN A 8 -9.77 -0.80 7.64
CA ASN A 8 -8.45 -0.89 7.04
C ASN A 8 -8.12 -2.39 6.85
N PRO A 9 -7.69 -2.85 5.66
CA PRO A 9 -7.44 -4.26 5.39
C PRO A 9 -6.38 -4.87 6.31
N HIS A 10 -5.49 -4.03 6.83
CA HIS A 10 -4.43 -4.39 7.78
C HIS A 10 -4.79 -4.09 9.23
N GLN A 11 -5.97 -3.53 9.51
CA GLN A 11 -6.37 -3.08 10.85
C GLN A 11 -6.27 -4.20 11.86
N GLN A 12 -6.84 -5.36 11.56
CA GLN A 12 -6.82 -6.51 12.47
C GLN A 12 -5.38 -6.93 12.78
N LEU A 13 -4.51 -7.00 11.76
CA LEU A 13 -3.12 -7.37 11.95
C LEU A 13 -2.36 -6.33 12.80
N ILE A 14 -2.51 -5.04 12.49
CA ILE A 14 -1.89 -3.96 13.26
C ILE A 14 -2.38 -4.01 14.71
N GLN A 15 -3.68 -4.22 14.94
CA GLN A 15 -4.23 -4.37 16.29
C GLN A 15 -3.61 -5.57 17.04
N GLU A 16 -3.42 -6.70 16.36
CA GLU A 16 -2.80 -7.91 16.93
C GLU A 16 -1.32 -7.71 17.26
N GLN A 17 -0.56 -7.00 16.41
CA GLN A 17 0.88 -6.76 16.61
C GLN A 17 1.19 -5.57 17.55
N LEU A 18 0.26 -4.63 17.72
CA LEU A 18 0.48 -3.49 18.60
C LEU A 18 0.65 -3.94 20.06
N PRO A 19 1.74 -3.53 20.73
CA PRO A 19 1.95 -3.86 22.14
C PRO A 19 0.84 -3.24 23.00
N ALA A 20 0.55 -3.86 24.15
CA ALA A 20 -0.60 -3.50 24.98
C ALA A 20 -0.57 -2.03 25.41
N TRP A 21 0.63 -1.50 25.72
CA TRP A 21 0.80 -0.10 26.10
C TRP A 21 0.52 0.89 24.96
N ALA A 22 0.74 0.52 23.69
CA ALA A 22 0.49 1.41 22.54
C ALA A 22 -0.99 1.74 22.40
N ARG A 23 -1.85 0.83 22.87
CA ARG A 23 -3.31 0.97 22.89
C ARG A 23 -3.80 1.97 23.93
N THR A 24 -2.94 2.39 24.87
CA THR A 24 -3.26 3.36 25.92
C THR A 24 -2.62 4.74 25.69
N MET A 25 -2.00 4.95 24.52
CA MET A 25 -1.31 6.20 24.19
C MET A 25 -2.27 7.31 23.76
N GLN A 26 -2.04 8.52 24.28
CA GLN A 26 -2.73 9.75 23.89
C GLN A 26 -2.19 10.34 22.58
N PRO A 27 -2.95 11.22 21.91
CA PRO A 27 -2.52 11.90 20.68
C PRO A 27 -1.16 12.61 20.80
N GLU A 28 -0.83 13.22 21.95
CA GLU A 28 0.47 13.87 22.14
C GLU A 28 1.64 12.88 22.11
N HIS A 29 1.44 11.64 22.59
CA HIS A 29 2.49 10.64 22.59
C HIS A 29 2.79 10.14 21.17
N TRP A 30 1.74 9.89 20.39
CA TRP A 30 1.87 9.54 18.97
C TRP A 30 2.53 10.66 18.17
N ARG A 31 2.17 11.92 18.44
CA ARG A 31 2.81 13.09 17.83
C ARG A 31 4.32 13.11 18.06
N ARG A 32 4.77 12.88 19.30
CA ARG A 32 6.21 12.82 19.63
C ARG A 32 6.95 11.69 18.91
N LEU A 33 6.34 10.50 18.82
CA LEU A 33 6.91 9.40 18.04
C LEU A 33 7.06 9.78 16.57
N ARG A 34 6.02 10.40 16.00
CA ARG A 34 6.00 10.84 14.61
C ARG A 34 7.04 11.92 14.31
N GLU A 35 7.18 12.91 15.18
CA GLU A 35 8.22 13.94 15.10
C GLU A 35 9.63 13.34 15.19
N SER A 36 9.82 12.26 15.96
CA SER A 36 11.15 11.65 16.13
C SER A 36 11.69 10.93 14.89
N VAL A 37 10.82 10.49 13.99
CA VAL A 37 11.19 9.83 12.72
C VAL A 37 11.05 10.77 11.52
N GLN A 38 10.52 11.98 11.73
CA GLN A 38 10.40 12.98 10.68
C GLN A 38 11.77 13.66 10.46
N PRO A 39 12.22 13.78 9.20
CA PRO A 39 13.47 14.46 8.90
C PRO A 39 13.28 15.97 9.08
N GLU A 40 14.25 16.64 9.69
CA GLU A 40 14.14 18.08 9.99
C GLU A 40 14.20 18.97 8.74
N GLN A 41 14.77 18.45 7.65
CA GLN A 41 14.70 19.06 6.33
C GLN A 41 13.35 18.90 5.64
N GLY A 42 12.34 18.34 6.33
CA GLY A 42 11.06 17.96 5.76
C GLY A 42 11.17 16.74 4.85
N LEU A 43 10.02 16.22 4.42
CA LEU A 43 9.99 15.18 3.38
C LEU A 43 10.46 15.80 2.05
N GLU A 44 10.92 14.97 1.11
CA GLU A 44 11.51 15.44 -0.16
C GLU A 44 10.66 16.56 -0.81
N GLY A 45 11.27 17.74 -1.01
CA GLY A 45 10.63 18.89 -1.64
C GLY A 45 9.97 19.92 -0.71
N GLN A 46 9.88 19.68 0.60
CA GLN A 46 9.07 20.52 1.51
C GLN A 46 9.80 21.72 2.15
N ALA A 47 11.13 21.72 2.24
CA ALA A 47 11.88 22.82 2.85
C ALA A 47 12.68 23.64 1.81
N PRO A 48 12.25 24.88 1.49
CA PRO A 48 12.95 25.74 0.54
C PRO A 48 14.42 25.99 0.92
N TRP A 49 14.73 26.11 2.22
CA TRP A 49 16.11 26.31 2.69
C TRP A 49 17.00 25.10 2.44
N PHE A 50 16.46 23.88 2.48
CA PHE A 50 17.23 22.67 2.19
C PHE A 50 17.36 22.45 0.69
N ALA A 51 16.29 22.65 -0.10
CA ALA A 51 16.32 22.49 -1.55
C ALA A 51 17.31 23.46 -2.23
N ASN A 52 17.44 24.67 -1.68
CA ASN A 52 18.35 25.70 -2.18
C ASN A 52 19.79 25.59 -1.62
N ALA A 53 20.08 24.63 -0.74
CA ALA A 53 21.42 24.41 -0.21
C ALA A 53 22.35 23.72 -1.24
N ALA A 54 23.66 23.89 -1.06
CA ALA A 54 24.67 23.30 -1.92
C ALA A 54 24.54 21.76 -1.98
N PRO A 55 24.68 21.10 -3.16
CA PRO A 55 24.45 19.66 -3.31
C PRO A 55 25.26 18.78 -2.35
N ASP A 56 26.52 19.13 -2.11
CA ASP A 56 27.44 18.45 -1.19
C ASP A 56 26.96 18.52 0.27
N LEU A 57 26.45 19.67 0.71
CA LEU A 57 25.88 19.82 2.05
C LEU A 57 24.57 19.02 2.21
N ARG A 58 23.74 18.97 1.16
CA ARG A 58 22.51 18.15 1.15
C ARG A 58 22.85 16.66 1.23
N GLU A 59 23.84 16.20 0.45
CA GLU A 59 24.31 14.81 0.49
C GLU A 59 24.89 14.43 1.87
N ALA A 60 25.64 15.32 2.51
CA ALA A 60 26.17 15.10 3.86
C ALA A 60 25.05 14.90 4.89
N VAL A 61 24.04 15.78 4.90
CA VAL A 61 22.87 15.67 5.79
C VAL A 61 22.11 14.36 5.55
N LEU A 62 21.83 14.01 4.28
CA LEU A 62 21.14 12.76 3.93
C LEU A 62 21.95 11.50 4.30
N ALA A 63 23.28 11.56 4.23
CA ALA A 63 24.15 10.47 4.66
C ALA A 63 24.17 10.32 6.18
N SER A 64 24.21 11.43 6.93
CA SER A 64 24.19 11.39 8.40
C SER A 64 22.82 11.04 8.97
N GLN A 65 21.72 11.42 8.30
CA GLN A 65 20.38 10.96 8.65
C GLN A 65 20.26 9.44 8.52
N ARG A 66 20.69 8.87 7.38
CA ARG A 66 20.69 7.40 7.19
C ARG A 66 21.50 6.67 8.26
N ARG A 67 22.67 7.20 8.64
CA ARG A 67 23.48 6.64 9.75
C ARG A 67 22.75 6.68 11.09
N LEU A 68 22.09 7.79 11.39
CA LEU A 68 21.31 7.91 12.63
C LEU A 68 20.19 6.88 12.66
N ASP A 69 19.42 6.76 11.57
CA ASP A 69 18.34 5.77 11.45
C ASP A 69 18.85 4.34 11.67
N ASP A 70 19.95 3.97 11.01
CA ASP A 70 20.56 2.64 11.16
C ASP A 70 21.00 2.39 12.62
N SER A 71 21.63 3.39 13.25
CA SER A 71 22.07 3.28 14.65
C SER A 71 20.91 3.18 15.63
N GLN A 72 19.80 3.89 15.40
CA GLN A 72 18.58 3.82 16.21
C GLN A 72 17.90 2.46 16.08
N TYR A 73 17.87 1.89 14.88
CA TYR A 73 17.39 0.53 14.65
C TYR A 73 18.24 -0.52 15.37
N GLN A 74 19.56 -0.42 15.31
CA GLN A 74 20.44 -1.34 16.04
C GLN A 74 20.27 -1.23 17.56
N LEU A 75 20.06 -0.02 18.08
CA LEU A 75 19.74 0.19 19.49
C LEU A 75 18.38 -0.41 19.86
N ALA A 76 17.36 -0.24 19.02
CA ALA A 76 16.03 -0.86 19.20
C ALA A 76 16.12 -2.38 19.31
N ARG A 77 16.91 -3.03 18.44
CA ARG A 77 17.17 -4.47 18.50
C ARG A 77 17.92 -4.88 19.75
N ALA A 78 18.96 -4.14 20.13
CA ALA A 78 19.72 -4.41 21.35
C ALA A 78 18.85 -4.31 22.61
N MET A 79 17.81 -3.47 22.57
CA MET A 79 16.86 -3.24 23.66
C MET A 79 15.61 -4.15 23.62
N ALA A 80 15.53 -5.13 22.72
CA ALA A 80 14.34 -6.00 22.59
C ALA A 80 13.94 -6.74 23.89
N GLY A 81 14.88 -6.94 24.83
CA GLY A 81 14.60 -7.53 26.15
C GLY A 81 14.07 -6.56 27.20
N LEU A 82 13.97 -5.25 26.91
CA LEU A 82 13.47 -4.25 27.86
C LEU A 82 11.95 -4.28 27.92
N GLN A 83 11.42 -4.92 28.96
CA GLN A 83 10.00 -4.86 29.30
C GLN A 83 9.60 -3.48 29.85
N ASN A 84 8.41 -3.04 29.47
CA ASN A 84 7.76 -1.89 30.10
C ASN A 84 7.41 -2.20 31.57
N VAL A 85 7.49 -1.21 32.45
CA VAL A 85 7.24 -1.41 33.90
C VAL A 85 5.85 -1.93 34.22
N ALA A 86 4.82 -1.53 33.46
CA ALA A 86 3.46 -2.02 33.62
C ALA A 86 3.34 -3.50 33.22
N GLU A 87 3.91 -3.91 32.10
CA GLU A 87 3.90 -5.31 31.63
C GLU A 87 4.72 -6.22 32.57
N PHE A 88 5.88 -5.74 33.00
CA PHE A 88 6.73 -6.40 33.98
C PHE A 88 5.99 -6.60 35.32
N ALA A 89 5.31 -5.55 35.80
CA ALA A 89 4.55 -5.59 37.04
C ALA A 89 3.30 -6.46 36.96
N GLU A 90 2.54 -6.38 35.85
CA GLU A 90 1.30 -7.12 35.62
C GLU A 90 1.57 -8.64 35.64
N ALA A 91 2.58 -9.11 34.90
CA ALA A 91 2.95 -10.52 34.89
C ALA A 91 3.36 -11.05 36.28
N LEU A 92 4.17 -10.29 37.01
CA LEU A 92 4.62 -10.67 38.36
C LEU A 92 3.47 -10.65 39.38
N LEU A 93 2.60 -9.65 39.31
CA LEU A 93 1.48 -9.48 40.24
C LEU A 93 0.39 -10.52 40.01
N GLU A 94 0.01 -10.80 38.76
CA GLU A 94 -0.95 -11.86 38.43
C GLU A 94 -0.48 -13.23 38.96
N GLN A 95 0.79 -13.55 38.72
CA GLN A 95 1.39 -14.79 39.21
C GLN A 95 1.35 -14.86 40.75
N ARG A 96 1.66 -13.75 41.44
CA ARG A 96 1.66 -13.66 42.90
C ARG A 96 0.25 -13.79 43.49
N LEU A 97 -0.73 -13.04 42.97
CA LEU A 97 -2.12 -13.07 43.47
C LEU A 97 -2.78 -14.44 43.24
N LYS A 98 -2.51 -15.08 42.10
CA LYS A 98 -2.99 -16.42 41.81
C LYS A 98 -2.38 -17.46 42.75
N ALA A 99 -1.08 -17.36 43.03
CA ALA A 99 -0.37 -18.32 43.88
C ALA A 99 -0.74 -18.20 45.36
N GLU A 100 -0.83 -16.99 45.90
CA GLU A 100 -1.07 -16.78 47.34
C GLU A 100 -2.56 -16.72 47.71
N HIS A 101 -3.39 -16.09 46.87
CA HIS A 101 -4.78 -15.77 47.19
C HIS A 101 -5.80 -16.45 46.27
N GLN A 102 -5.34 -17.25 45.29
CA GLN A 102 -6.19 -17.88 44.27
C GLN A 102 -7.06 -16.88 43.50
N LEU A 103 -6.62 -15.61 43.44
CA LEU A 103 -7.32 -14.52 42.79
C LEU A 103 -6.79 -14.33 41.37
N SER A 104 -7.67 -14.43 40.38
CA SER A 104 -7.36 -14.22 38.96
C SER A 104 -8.31 -13.18 38.40
N VAL A 105 -7.87 -11.92 38.38
CA VAL A 105 -8.68 -10.76 38.01
C VAL A 105 -7.89 -9.82 37.08
N PRO A 106 -8.54 -9.10 36.17
CA PRO A 106 -7.87 -8.14 35.30
C PRO A 106 -7.33 -6.95 36.12
N LEU A 107 -6.01 -6.81 36.25
CA LEU A 107 -5.37 -5.87 37.18
C LEU A 107 -5.61 -4.39 36.84
N ARG A 108 -5.89 -4.08 35.57
CA ARG A 108 -6.14 -2.72 35.08
C ARG A 108 -7.55 -2.23 35.32
N SER A 109 -8.55 -3.12 35.29
CA SER A 109 -9.96 -2.79 35.52
C SER A 109 -10.46 -3.16 36.92
N THR A 110 -9.70 -3.94 37.68
CA THR A 110 -9.99 -4.18 39.10
C THR A 110 -9.46 -3.02 39.93
N GLN A 111 -10.28 -2.49 40.84
CA GLN A 111 -9.97 -1.29 41.63
C GLN A 111 -9.76 -1.62 43.10
N LEU A 112 -8.80 -0.94 43.71
CA LEU A 112 -8.70 -0.76 45.15
C LEU A 112 -9.48 0.52 45.51
N ILE A 113 -10.60 0.34 46.23
CA ILE A 113 -11.41 1.42 46.78
C ILE A 113 -10.97 1.70 48.20
N HIS A 114 -10.51 2.93 48.44
CA HIS A 114 -10.15 3.43 49.75
C HIS A 114 -11.21 4.42 50.26
N ILE A 115 -12.05 3.97 51.20
CA ILE A 115 -13.10 4.80 51.82
C ILE A 115 -12.52 5.58 53.00
N GLN A 116 -12.72 6.90 53.00
CA GLN A 116 -12.26 7.81 54.04
C GLN A 116 -13.45 8.46 54.74
N HIS A 117 -13.52 8.30 56.06
CA HIS A 117 -14.45 9.04 56.91
C HIS A 117 -13.67 10.12 57.65
N ARG A 118 -13.88 11.38 57.27
CA ARG A 118 -13.22 12.53 57.90
C ARG A 118 -14.22 13.21 58.83
N PHE A 119 -13.88 13.29 60.12
CA PHE A 119 -14.68 14.06 61.06
C PHE A 119 -14.33 15.55 60.90
N SER A 120 -15.28 16.35 60.42
CA SER A 120 -15.10 17.79 60.19
C SER A 120 -16.38 18.52 60.57
N PHE A 121 -16.26 19.66 61.24
CA PHE A 121 -17.40 20.48 61.69
C PHE A 121 -18.47 19.62 62.40
N GLY A 122 -18.08 18.80 63.37
CA GLY A 122 -19.04 18.04 64.19
C GLY A 122 -19.74 16.85 63.52
N THR A 123 -19.43 16.53 62.26
CA THR A 123 -20.03 15.39 61.54
C THR A 123 -18.98 14.59 60.75
N TYR A 124 -19.34 13.39 60.29
CA TYR A 124 -18.48 12.58 59.41
C TYR A 124 -18.80 12.86 57.95
N VAL A 125 -17.78 13.28 57.20
CA VAL A 125 -17.81 13.40 55.74
C VAL A 125 -17.15 12.16 55.14
N THR A 126 -17.91 11.45 54.31
CA THR A 126 -17.44 10.28 53.58
C THR A 126 -16.95 10.70 52.21
N GLY A 127 -15.76 10.25 51.84
CA GLY A 127 -15.23 10.34 50.48
C GLY A 127 -14.50 9.06 50.10
N HIS A 128 -14.36 8.78 48.80
CA HIS A 128 -13.59 7.64 48.31
C HIS A 128 -12.40 8.04 47.44
N LYS A 129 -11.43 7.13 47.33
CA LYS A 129 -10.40 7.14 46.30
C LYS A 129 -10.36 5.77 45.63
N ALA A 130 -10.52 5.75 44.31
CA ALA A 130 -10.37 4.55 43.49
C ALA A 130 -9.03 4.57 42.74
N THR A 131 -8.34 3.44 42.71
CA THR A 131 -7.09 3.24 41.94
C THR A 131 -7.07 1.81 41.41
N SER A 132 -6.51 1.57 40.22
CA SER A 132 -6.39 0.19 39.71
C SER A 132 -5.44 -0.64 40.60
N LEU A 133 -5.59 -1.96 40.61
CA LEU A 133 -4.68 -2.83 41.36
C LEU A 133 -3.23 -2.70 40.84
N LEU A 134 -3.05 -2.58 39.52
CA LEU A 134 -1.74 -2.42 38.92
C LEU A 134 -1.05 -1.12 39.39
N GLU A 135 -1.78 0.00 39.36
CA GLU A 135 -1.28 1.29 39.82
C GLU A 135 -0.95 1.28 41.32
N ALA A 136 -1.84 0.71 42.14
CA ALA A 136 -1.62 0.60 43.57
C ALA A 136 -0.38 -0.26 43.90
N ALA A 137 -0.15 -1.34 43.15
CA ALA A 137 1.02 -2.19 43.32
C ALA A 137 2.33 -1.50 42.90
N LEU A 138 2.33 -0.73 41.81
CA LEU A 138 3.50 0.03 41.33
C LEU A 138 3.94 1.10 42.34
N HIS A 139 2.98 1.81 42.93
CA HIS A 139 3.27 2.81 43.97
C HIS A 139 3.65 2.22 45.33
N ASN A 140 3.43 0.91 45.49
CA ASN A 140 3.72 0.14 46.68
C ASN A 140 2.98 0.68 47.93
N PHE A 141 3.14 0.01 49.08
CA PHE A 141 2.44 0.35 50.31
C PHE A 141 3.40 0.57 51.46
N GLU A 142 2.99 1.42 52.41
CA GLU A 142 3.71 1.61 53.68
C GLU A 142 3.69 0.34 54.53
N GLU A 143 4.54 0.27 55.56
CA GLU A 143 4.64 -0.91 56.44
C GLU A 143 3.33 -1.27 57.15
N GLN A 144 2.52 -0.27 57.52
CA GLN A 144 1.21 -0.43 58.12
C GLN A 144 0.18 0.48 57.44
N PRO A 145 -0.36 0.07 56.27
CA PRO A 145 -1.34 0.87 55.56
C PRO A 145 -2.68 0.85 56.33
N THR A 146 -3.24 2.02 56.57
CA THR A 146 -4.55 2.16 57.25
C THR A 146 -5.67 2.11 56.22
N PHE A 147 -6.52 1.08 56.31
CA PHE A 147 -7.75 0.98 55.54
C PHE A 147 -8.94 1.06 56.50
N SER A 148 -10.01 1.77 56.10
CA SER A 148 -11.29 1.69 56.81
C SER A 148 -11.87 0.28 56.66
N HIS A 149 -12.81 -0.09 57.53
CA HIS A 149 -13.51 -1.36 57.42
C HIS A 149 -14.27 -1.50 56.08
N ASP A 150 -14.67 -0.37 55.50
CA ASP A 150 -15.46 -0.31 54.27
C ASP A 150 -14.61 -0.22 53.00
N SER A 151 -13.27 -0.22 53.12
CA SER A 151 -12.36 -0.29 51.97
C SER A 151 -12.30 -1.70 51.40
N ALA A 152 -12.30 -1.85 50.07
CA ALA A 152 -12.37 -3.14 49.41
C ALA A 152 -11.65 -3.16 48.05
N LEU A 153 -11.40 -4.37 47.54
CA LEU A 153 -11.05 -4.59 46.14
C LEU A 153 -12.33 -4.94 45.36
N VAL A 154 -12.54 -4.35 44.19
CA VAL A 154 -13.79 -4.48 43.43
C VAL A 154 -13.51 -4.62 41.94
N LEU A 155 -14.39 -5.31 41.21
CA LEU A 155 -14.38 -5.28 39.75
C LEU A 155 -15.02 -3.99 39.25
N ASP A 156 -14.70 -3.62 38.01
CA ASP A 156 -15.31 -2.47 37.35
C ASP A 156 -16.84 -2.63 37.26
N GLY A 157 -17.58 -1.62 37.75
CA GLY A 157 -19.04 -1.64 37.84
C GLY A 157 -19.65 -2.20 39.14
N ASP A 158 -18.86 -2.84 40.01
CA ASP A 158 -19.33 -3.45 41.28
C ASP A 158 -19.25 -2.50 42.49
N ALA A 159 -18.93 -1.22 42.25
CA ALA A 159 -18.98 -0.15 43.24
C ALA A 159 -19.78 1.04 42.70
N GLN A 160 -20.71 1.54 43.52
CA GLN A 160 -21.57 2.68 43.20
C GLN A 160 -21.41 3.77 44.26
N PHE A 161 -21.21 5.01 43.82
CA PHE A 161 -21.06 6.19 44.67
C PHE A 161 -22.09 7.25 44.26
N GLU A 162 -22.83 7.76 45.23
CA GLU A 162 -23.81 8.83 45.04
C GLU A 162 -23.42 10.04 45.88
N ALA A 163 -23.32 11.21 45.24
CA ALA A 163 -23.06 12.46 45.93
C ALA A 163 -24.25 12.81 46.84
N THR A 164 -23.95 13.11 48.10
CA THR A 164 -24.91 13.51 49.12
C THR A 164 -24.38 14.71 49.91
N THR A 165 -25.20 15.26 50.79
CA THR A 165 -24.82 16.39 51.64
C THR A 165 -25.08 16.01 53.10
N VAL A 166 -24.10 16.26 53.96
CA VAL A 166 -24.25 16.11 55.42
C VAL A 166 -24.15 17.47 56.09
N VAL A 167 -24.94 17.68 57.13
CA VAL A 167 -24.94 18.95 57.89
C VAL A 167 -23.88 18.87 58.98
N GLY A 168 -22.89 19.77 58.92
CA GLY A 168 -21.92 20.02 59.98
C GLY A 168 -22.24 21.32 60.74
N GLN A 169 -21.54 21.57 61.85
CA GLN A 169 -21.66 22.77 62.67
C GLN A 169 -20.31 23.50 62.79
N THR A 170 -20.33 24.81 62.57
CA THR A 170 -19.16 25.69 62.69
C THR A 170 -19.52 26.98 63.46
N THR A 171 -18.54 27.72 63.97
CA THR A 171 -18.77 28.95 64.75
C THR A 171 -18.70 30.21 63.89
N LEU A 172 -19.64 31.15 64.07
CA LEU A 172 -19.75 32.35 63.25
C LEU A 172 -19.07 33.57 63.90
N GLY A 173 -17.74 33.64 63.83
CA GLY A 173 -16.94 34.81 64.26
C GLY A 173 -16.91 35.10 65.77
N ASP A 174 -17.90 34.62 66.53
CA ASP A 174 -17.88 34.46 67.98
C ASP A 174 -17.70 32.96 68.33
N SER A 175 -17.09 32.65 69.47
CA SER A 175 -16.74 31.28 69.86
C SER A 175 -17.91 30.46 70.41
N GLU A 176 -19.14 31.01 70.38
CA GLU A 176 -20.30 30.43 71.09
C GLU A 176 -21.50 30.17 70.16
N THR A 177 -21.62 30.85 69.01
CA THR A 177 -22.76 30.64 68.08
C THR A 177 -22.41 29.59 67.03
N LEU A 178 -23.02 28.40 67.15
CA LEU A 178 -22.94 27.35 66.13
C LEU A 178 -23.92 27.61 64.99
N VAL A 179 -23.45 27.51 63.76
CA VAL A 179 -24.25 27.54 62.53
C VAL A 179 -24.04 26.27 61.73
N ASP A 180 -25.13 25.82 61.09
CA ASP A 180 -25.11 24.67 60.21
C ASP A 180 -24.40 25.03 58.89
N ILE A 181 -23.54 24.12 58.42
CA ILE A 181 -22.87 24.18 57.13
C ILE A 181 -23.08 22.88 56.38
N ASP A 182 -23.52 23.00 55.14
CA ASP A 182 -23.66 21.87 54.23
C ASP A 182 -22.27 21.41 53.75
N LEU A 183 -21.93 20.16 54.04
CA LEU A 183 -20.67 19.55 53.61
C LEU A 183 -20.94 18.50 52.53
N PRO A 184 -20.21 18.53 51.39
CA PRO A 184 -20.32 17.48 50.38
C PRO A 184 -19.79 16.15 50.94
N SER A 185 -20.58 15.09 50.80
CA SER A 185 -20.26 13.73 51.26
C SER A 185 -20.75 12.71 50.22
N GLU A 186 -20.45 11.43 50.43
CA GLU A 186 -20.87 10.36 49.51
C GLU A 186 -21.57 9.22 50.26
N SER A 187 -22.62 8.67 49.65
CA SER A 187 -23.16 7.35 50.00
C SER A 187 -22.70 6.31 48.99
N TYR A 188 -22.50 5.07 49.41
CA TYR A 188 -21.91 4.04 48.55
C TYR A 188 -22.50 2.65 48.75
N ARG A 189 -22.36 1.83 47.72
CA ARG A 189 -22.61 0.38 47.73
C ARG A 189 -21.45 -0.32 47.04
N ILE A 190 -20.84 -1.29 47.72
CA ILE A 190 -19.65 -2.00 47.24
C ILE A 190 -19.87 -3.51 47.38
N ASP A 191 -19.66 -4.25 46.30
CA ASP A 191 -19.61 -5.72 46.30
C ASP A 191 -18.13 -6.19 46.26
N PRO A 192 -17.54 -6.59 47.40
CA PRO A 192 -16.10 -6.79 47.53
C PRO A 192 -15.61 -8.16 47.02
N LEU A 193 -14.41 -8.18 46.46
CA LEU A 193 -13.66 -9.41 46.15
C LEU A 193 -13.15 -10.11 47.42
N PRO A 194 -12.87 -11.43 47.38
CA PRO A 194 -12.44 -12.22 48.53
C PRO A 194 -10.96 -12.02 48.90
N LEU A 195 -10.47 -10.78 48.89
CA LEU A 195 -9.14 -10.39 49.33
C LEU A 195 -9.21 -9.02 50.00
N ALA A 196 -8.87 -8.95 51.29
CA ALA A 196 -8.85 -7.69 52.02
C ALA A 196 -7.73 -6.76 51.49
N PRO A 197 -7.95 -5.44 51.42
CA PRO A 197 -6.94 -4.47 50.98
C PRO A 197 -5.58 -4.59 51.72
N SER A 198 -5.61 -4.92 53.01
CA SER A 198 -4.39 -5.14 53.81
C SER A 198 -3.62 -6.40 53.40
N GLY A 199 -4.30 -7.45 52.94
CA GLY A 199 -3.69 -8.65 52.38
C GLY A 199 -3.05 -8.39 51.03
N PHE A 200 -3.73 -7.63 50.16
CA PHE A 200 -3.17 -7.15 48.90
C PHE A 200 -1.92 -6.31 49.12
N ALA A 201 -1.98 -5.31 50.02
CA ALA A 201 -0.86 -4.43 50.32
C ALA A 201 0.39 -5.18 50.82
N ARG A 202 0.21 -6.22 51.67
CA ARG A 202 1.31 -7.07 52.12
C ARG A 202 1.96 -7.82 50.96
N SER A 203 1.14 -8.38 50.07
CA SER A 203 1.61 -9.13 48.89
C SER A 203 2.45 -8.24 47.96
N CYS A 204 2.04 -6.98 47.76
CA CYS A 204 2.80 -6.02 46.97
C CYS A 204 4.15 -5.67 47.61
N ARG A 205 4.20 -5.43 48.93
CA ARG A 205 5.46 -5.17 49.66
C ARG A 205 6.43 -6.34 49.59
N ASP A 206 5.93 -7.56 49.77
CA ASP A 206 6.73 -8.79 49.72
C ASP A 206 7.19 -9.14 48.30
N LEU A 207 6.46 -8.69 47.28
CA LEU A 207 6.87 -8.84 45.89
C LEU A 207 7.97 -7.83 45.51
N ASP A 208 7.90 -6.60 46.05
CA ASP A 208 8.81 -5.49 45.77
C ASP A 208 9.08 -5.30 44.28
N ILE A 209 8.01 -4.99 43.54
CA ILE A 209 8.05 -4.77 42.09
C ILE A 209 9.07 -3.67 41.75
N GLY A 210 9.15 -2.62 42.57
CA GLY A 210 10.10 -1.52 42.37
C GLY A 210 11.54 -1.98 42.37
N GLN A 211 11.97 -2.71 43.40
CA GLN A 211 13.35 -3.23 43.47
C GLN A 211 13.65 -4.21 42.32
N ARG A 212 12.72 -5.12 42.01
CA ARG A 212 12.90 -6.07 40.90
C ARG A 212 13.03 -5.38 39.55
N TYR A 213 12.31 -4.28 39.34
CA TYR A 213 12.42 -3.51 38.11
C TYR A 213 13.76 -2.75 38.02
N GLN A 214 14.30 -2.26 39.15
CA GLN A 214 15.65 -1.70 39.18
C GLN A 214 16.72 -2.73 38.78
N GLU A 215 16.58 -3.98 39.24
CA GLU A 215 17.46 -5.09 38.86
C GLU A 215 17.34 -5.42 37.37
N HIS A 216 16.13 -5.39 36.82
CA HIS A 216 15.89 -5.56 35.38
C HIS A 216 16.59 -4.48 34.54
N LEU A 217 16.45 -3.20 34.92
CA LEU A 217 17.17 -2.10 34.25
C LEU A 217 18.69 -2.27 34.36
N GLN A 218 19.18 -2.68 35.52
CA GLN A 218 20.61 -2.92 35.72
C GLN A 218 21.14 -4.04 34.81
N ALA A 219 20.41 -5.15 34.68
CA ALA A 219 20.80 -6.27 33.83
C ALA A 219 20.93 -5.86 32.35
N ILE A 220 20.08 -4.95 31.88
CA ILE A 220 20.07 -4.51 30.47
C ILE A 220 21.15 -3.46 30.19
N PHE A 221 21.25 -2.42 31.02
CA PHE A 221 22.10 -1.26 30.74
C PHE A 221 23.51 -1.38 31.35
N GLU A 222 23.67 -1.94 32.54
CA GLU A 222 24.95 -1.88 33.25
C GLU A 222 25.84 -3.13 33.05
N THR A 223 25.32 -4.19 32.43
CA THR A 223 26.10 -5.41 32.16
C THR A 223 27.22 -5.13 31.14
N PRO A 224 28.51 -5.39 31.45
CA PRO A 224 29.63 -5.05 30.56
C PRO A 224 29.59 -5.71 29.17
N SER A 225 28.94 -6.86 29.04
CA SER A 225 28.74 -7.58 27.77
C SER A 225 27.47 -7.16 27.01
N SER A 226 26.71 -6.18 27.51
CA SER A 226 25.45 -5.75 26.89
C SER A 226 25.72 -5.01 25.56
N PRO A 227 25.08 -5.42 24.45
CA PRO A 227 25.17 -4.70 23.18
C PRO A 227 24.53 -3.30 23.25
N VAL A 228 23.66 -3.05 24.23
CA VAL A 228 22.91 -1.79 24.39
C VAL A 228 23.86 -0.61 24.58
N ARG A 229 24.88 -0.74 25.43
CA ARG A 229 25.81 0.36 25.71
C ARG A 229 26.55 0.81 24.45
N ALA A 230 27.05 -0.12 23.66
CA ALA A 230 27.78 0.18 22.42
C ALA A 230 26.86 0.79 21.35
N ALA A 231 25.65 0.23 21.18
CA ALA A 231 24.65 0.77 20.26
C ALA A 231 24.23 2.18 20.67
N PHE A 232 23.98 2.43 21.95
CA PHE A 232 23.56 3.73 22.48
C PHE A 232 24.62 4.82 22.24
N MET A 233 25.88 4.54 22.55
CA MET A 233 26.97 5.48 22.28
C MET A 233 27.14 5.76 20.77
N THR A 234 26.85 4.77 19.93
CA THR A 234 26.87 4.96 18.46
C THR A 234 25.74 5.88 18.02
N THR A 235 24.52 5.69 18.54
CA THR A 235 23.39 6.59 18.28
C THR A 235 23.65 8.02 18.74
N LEU A 236 24.23 8.22 19.93
CA LEU A 236 24.63 9.56 20.40
C LEU A 236 25.61 10.23 19.42
N ARG A 237 26.59 9.48 18.93
CA ARG A 237 27.59 9.96 17.97
C ARG A 237 26.95 10.39 16.64
N ASP A 238 26.14 9.52 16.05
CA ASP A 238 25.51 9.80 14.76
C ASP A 238 24.49 10.93 14.84
N ARG A 239 23.86 11.09 16.02
CA ARG A 239 22.98 12.22 16.30
C ARG A 239 23.70 13.56 16.37
N LEU A 240 24.85 13.61 17.05
CA LEU A 240 25.67 14.82 17.10
C LEU A 240 26.20 15.17 15.70
N ARG A 241 26.57 14.17 14.91
CA ARG A 241 27.01 14.35 13.52
C ARG A 241 25.91 14.98 12.66
N LEU A 242 24.69 14.45 12.71
CA LEU A 242 23.56 15.02 11.98
C LEU A 242 23.29 16.47 12.42
N ALA A 243 23.29 16.75 13.72
CA ALA A 243 23.10 18.10 14.25
C ALA A 243 24.15 19.08 13.72
N ALA A 244 25.41 18.67 13.62
CA ALA A 244 26.48 19.50 13.10
C ALA A 244 26.41 19.69 11.56
N ASP A 245 25.98 18.68 10.79
CA ASP A 245 25.80 18.81 9.34
C ASP A 245 24.67 19.80 9.04
N MET A 246 23.58 19.70 9.82
CA MET A 246 22.44 20.62 9.73
C MET A 246 22.78 22.03 10.16
N ALA A 247 23.51 22.21 11.26
CA ALA A 247 23.91 23.52 11.75
C ALA A 247 24.84 24.25 10.78
N LEU A 248 25.74 23.51 10.11
CA LEU A 248 26.59 24.08 9.06
C LEU A 248 25.75 24.51 7.85
N LEU A 249 24.79 23.68 7.43
CA LEU A 249 23.88 23.99 6.33
C LEU A 249 23.00 25.21 6.62
N ARG A 250 22.52 25.36 7.86
CA ARG A 250 21.71 26.52 8.31
C ARG A 250 22.54 27.73 8.73
N HIS A 251 23.88 27.67 8.63
CA HIS A 251 24.80 28.72 9.05
C HIS A 251 24.68 29.11 10.54
N THR A 252 24.24 28.19 11.41
CA THR A 252 24.21 28.41 12.87
C THR A 252 25.55 28.12 13.55
N ILE A 253 26.46 27.45 12.83
CA ILE A 253 27.87 27.29 13.19
C ILE A 253 28.77 27.67 12.00
N THR A 254 29.99 28.05 12.31
CA THR A 254 31.07 28.28 11.33
C THR A 254 31.84 26.99 11.02
N GLY A 255 32.67 26.99 9.97
CA GLY A 255 33.56 25.86 9.66
C GLY A 255 34.50 25.50 10.81
N ALA A 256 35.04 26.49 11.53
CA ALA A 256 35.83 26.26 12.74
C ALA A 256 35.03 25.60 13.86
N GLY A 257 33.75 25.97 14.01
CA GLY A 257 32.83 25.28 14.93
C GLY A 257 32.58 23.83 14.51
N ARG A 258 32.48 23.56 13.20
CA ARG A 258 32.33 22.20 12.68
C ARG A 258 33.57 21.33 12.95
N ASP A 259 34.78 21.87 12.72
CA ASP A 259 36.02 21.14 12.93
C ASP A 259 36.16 20.64 14.38
N VAL A 260 35.68 21.42 15.36
CA VAL A 260 35.65 21.04 16.78
C VAL A 260 34.71 19.86 17.03
N ILE A 261 33.56 19.81 16.35
CA ILE A 261 32.66 18.65 16.44
C ILE A 261 33.29 17.42 15.78
N ASP A 262 33.94 17.57 14.61
CA ASP A 262 34.61 16.44 13.96
C ASP A 262 35.77 15.89 14.82
N GLN A 263 36.51 16.76 15.53
CA GLN A 263 37.46 16.37 16.55
C GLN A 263 36.80 15.56 17.69
N LEU A 264 35.67 16.03 18.19
CA LEU A 264 34.90 15.33 19.24
C LEU A 264 34.39 13.96 18.76
N LEU A 265 33.90 13.87 17.53
CA LEU A 265 33.45 12.61 16.90
C LEU A 265 34.63 11.64 16.66
N ALA A 266 35.83 12.17 16.42
CA ALA A 266 37.09 11.42 16.37
C ALA A 266 37.69 11.11 17.76
N GLN A 267 36.98 11.44 18.84
CA GLN A 267 37.39 11.23 20.24
C GLN A 267 38.64 12.02 20.68
N ALA A 268 38.90 13.17 20.05
CA ALA A 268 39.93 14.10 20.51
C ALA A 268 39.50 14.82 21.81
N PRO A 269 40.46 15.26 22.65
CA PRO A 269 40.17 15.91 23.92
C PRO A 269 39.67 17.34 23.73
N VAL A 270 38.35 17.49 23.58
CA VAL A 270 37.65 18.78 23.57
C VAL A 270 36.96 18.98 24.93
N ARG A 271 37.05 20.18 25.51
CA ARG A 271 36.40 20.48 26.79
C ARG A 271 34.89 20.62 26.59
N CYS A 272 34.13 19.91 27.41
CA CYS A 272 32.67 19.96 27.41
C CYS A 272 32.16 20.20 28.83
N TRP A 273 31.00 20.85 28.94
CA TRP A 273 30.31 21.11 30.20
C TRP A 273 28.85 20.69 30.11
N GLN A 274 28.31 20.22 31.23
CA GLN A 274 26.89 20.09 31.46
C GLN A 274 26.36 21.41 32.06
N PRO A 275 25.40 22.09 31.43
CA PRO A 275 24.81 23.29 31.98
C PRO A 275 23.75 22.96 33.04
N SER A 276 23.53 23.90 33.96
CA SER A 276 22.44 23.88 34.93
C SER A 276 21.78 25.25 35.02
N LEU A 277 20.47 25.29 35.21
CA LEU A 277 19.71 26.51 35.48
C LEU A 277 19.15 26.42 36.90
N PHE A 278 19.32 27.47 37.70
CA PHE A 278 18.88 27.49 39.11
C PHE A 278 19.41 26.30 39.95
N GLY A 279 20.57 25.75 39.59
CA GLY A 279 21.15 24.54 40.21
C GLY A 279 20.48 23.23 39.79
N ILE A 280 19.60 23.24 38.79
CA ILE A 280 18.97 22.07 38.18
C ILE A 280 19.77 21.71 36.92
N ALA A 281 20.39 20.53 36.92
CA ALA A 281 21.19 20.05 35.78
C ALA A 281 20.30 19.84 34.56
N LEU A 282 20.79 20.26 33.39
CA LEU A 282 20.17 19.98 32.11
C LEU A 282 20.79 18.71 31.52
N HIS A 283 19.98 17.68 31.35
CA HIS A 283 20.37 16.39 30.81
C HIS A 283 20.40 16.43 29.27
N GLU A 284 21.36 15.71 28.68
CA GLU A 284 21.64 15.66 27.23
C GLU A 284 22.10 17.00 26.58
N VAL A 285 22.01 18.12 27.29
CA VAL A 285 22.49 19.43 26.83
C VAL A 285 24.00 19.53 27.06
N LEU A 286 24.73 20.04 26.06
CA LEU A 286 26.18 20.25 26.15
C LEU A 286 26.56 21.67 25.81
N ILE A 287 27.52 22.21 26.55
CA ILE A 287 28.32 23.35 26.13
C ILE A 287 29.70 22.83 25.73
N ILE A 288 30.17 23.15 24.52
CA ILE A 288 31.42 22.66 23.94
C ILE A 288 32.35 23.85 23.71
N ASP A 289 33.60 23.71 24.15
CA ASP A 289 34.64 24.71 23.93
C ASP A 289 35.13 24.67 22.48
N ALA A 290 34.83 25.71 21.71
CA ALA A 290 35.34 25.86 20.34
C ALA A 290 36.55 26.80 20.27
N GLY A 291 37.20 27.08 21.40
CA GLY A 291 38.39 27.92 21.49
C GLY A 291 38.12 29.34 21.00
N THR A 292 38.86 29.79 19.98
CA THR A 292 38.68 31.13 19.40
C THR A 292 37.34 31.32 18.69
N ALA A 293 36.63 30.24 18.39
CA ALA A 293 35.30 30.29 17.81
C ALA A 293 34.19 30.46 18.88
N GLY A 294 34.54 30.50 20.17
CA GLY A 294 33.59 30.71 21.26
C GLY A 294 33.04 29.40 21.85
N LEU A 295 31.74 29.38 22.15
CA LEU A 295 31.04 28.23 22.73
C LEU A 295 29.99 27.68 21.78
N LEU A 296 29.88 26.35 21.69
CA LEU A 296 28.78 25.69 20.99
C LEU A 296 27.80 25.14 22.03
N MET A 297 26.50 25.40 21.85
CA MET A 297 25.44 24.81 22.66
C MET A 297 24.70 23.75 21.85
N TYR A 298 24.72 22.51 22.34
CA TYR A 298 24.00 21.38 21.77
C TYR A 298 22.69 21.13 22.54
N LEU A 299 21.57 21.21 21.84
CA LEU A 299 20.20 21.00 22.33
C LEU A 299 19.53 19.87 21.52
N PRO A 300 19.65 18.60 21.95
CA PRO A 300 19.14 17.48 21.16
C PRO A 300 17.61 17.50 21.00
N GLY A 301 17.17 17.58 19.74
CA GLY A 301 15.75 17.55 19.36
C GLY A 301 15.06 18.92 19.41
N ASP A 302 15.81 20.00 19.65
CA ASP A 302 15.40 21.37 19.34
C ASP A 302 15.45 21.61 17.82
N GLU A 303 14.72 22.60 17.29
CA GLU A 303 14.80 22.97 15.87
C GLU A 303 16.22 23.44 15.50
N GLN A 304 16.88 24.18 16.40
CA GLN A 304 18.26 24.64 16.24
C GLN A 304 19.18 23.85 17.19
N ARG A 305 19.39 22.57 16.86
CA ARG A 305 20.11 21.60 17.70
C ARG A 305 21.54 21.98 18.09
N LEU A 306 22.22 22.80 17.28
CA LEU A 306 23.59 23.22 17.54
C LEU A 306 23.76 24.70 17.16
N LEU A 307 24.11 25.50 18.16
CA LEU A 307 24.20 26.95 18.08
C LEU A 307 25.57 27.44 18.54
N GLN A 308 26.10 28.48 17.89
CA GLN A 308 27.38 29.10 18.22
C GLN A 308 27.21 30.45 18.92
N PHE A 309 27.94 30.66 20.01
CA PHE A 309 27.92 31.89 20.81
C PHE A 309 29.34 32.40 21.09
N PRO A 310 29.54 33.72 21.22
CA PRO A 310 30.85 34.28 21.56
C PRO A 310 31.29 33.99 23.00
N GLY A 311 30.36 33.63 23.89
CA GLY A 311 30.64 33.31 25.29
C GLY A 311 29.37 33.06 26.10
N LEU A 312 29.53 32.80 27.41
CA LEU A 312 28.46 32.35 28.29
C LEU A 312 27.30 33.34 28.43
N ALA A 313 27.58 34.64 28.38
CA ALA A 313 26.55 35.69 28.40
C ALA A 313 25.59 35.60 27.20
N GLY A 314 26.10 35.19 26.02
CA GLY A 314 25.27 34.97 24.83
C GLY A 314 24.34 33.78 24.98
N VAL A 315 24.84 32.69 25.59
CA VAL A 315 24.04 31.49 25.90
C VAL A 315 22.90 31.84 26.86
N HIS A 316 23.21 32.57 27.94
CA HIS A 316 22.22 33.02 28.92
C HIS A 316 21.12 33.89 28.26
N ALA A 317 21.51 34.91 27.50
CA ALA A 317 20.56 35.81 26.84
C ALA A 317 19.63 35.07 25.85
N HIS A 318 20.19 34.11 25.09
CA HIS A 318 19.42 33.29 24.18
C HIS A 318 18.36 32.46 24.93
N LEU A 319 18.76 31.72 25.97
CA LEU A 319 17.83 30.93 26.78
C LEU A 319 16.77 31.80 27.47
N ALA A 320 17.17 32.93 28.05
CA ALA A 320 16.25 33.82 28.77
C ALA A 320 15.16 34.40 27.86
N THR A 321 15.50 34.66 26.59
CA THR A 321 14.53 35.18 25.60
C THR A 321 13.62 34.07 25.07
N HIS A 322 14.15 32.90 24.72
CA HIS A 322 13.36 31.82 24.12
C HIS A 322 12.44 31.15 25.14
N LEU A 323 12.86 31.04 26.41
CA LEU A 323 12.03 30.53 27.51
C LEU A 323 10.83 31.44 27.86
N LEU A 324 10.68 32.61 27.24
CA LEU A 324 9.45 33.41 27.34
C LEU A 324 8.33 32.88 26.42
N GLN A 325 8.66 32.09 25.41
CA GLN A 325 7.71 31.50 24.48
C GLN A 325 7.14 30.18 25.03
N ALA A 326 5.82 29.99 24.93
CA ALA A 326 5.15 28.82 25.49
C ALA A 326 5.61 27.50 24.87
N ASP A 327 5.75 27.44 23.55
CA ASP A 327 6.14 26.22 22.84
C ASP A 327 7.61 25.85 23.10
N TYR A 328 8.50 26.83 23.13
CA TYR A 328 9.91 26.61 23.49
C TYR A 328 10.03 26.08 24.92
N ARG A 329 9.33 26.68 25.90
CA ARG A 329 9.29 26.16 27.27
C ARG A 329 8.79 24.72 27.34
N ARG A 330 7.70 24.42 26.63
CA ARG A 330 7.11 23.06 26.61
C ARG A 330 8.10 22.05 26.03
N GLY A 331 8.83 22.43 24.96
CA GLY A 331 9.90 21.63 24.39
C GLY A 331 11.09 21.45 25.33
N PHE A 332 11.51 22.52 26.01
CA PHE A 332 12.71 22.56 26.86
C PHE A 332 12.62 21.67 28.11
N GLN A 333 11.41 21.37 28.59
CA GLN A 333 11.20 20.48 29.74
C GLN A 333 11.81 19.08 29.56
N ARG A 334 12.06 18.62 28.33
CA ARG A 334 12.71 17.33 28.04
C ARG A 334 14.11 17.19 28.68
N TYR A 335 14.81 18.30 28.86
CA TYR A 335 16.16 18.33 29.41
C TYR A 335 16.17 18.32 30.94
N VAL A 336 15.02 18.46 31.59
CA VAL A 336 14.88 18.50 33.05
C VAL A 336 14.27 17.19 33.53
N SER A 337 14.81 16.61 34.62
CA SER A 337 14.19 15.44 35.23
C SER A 337 12.74 15.75 35.62
N SER A 338 11.83 14.83 35.35
CA SER A 338 10.41 14.98 35.69
C SER A 338 10.16 15.25 37.17
N LEU A 339 11.01 14.69 38.04
CA LEU A 339 10.98 14.94 39.49
C LEU A 339 11.26 16.41 39.86
N GLN A 340 11.95 17.15 38.99
CA GLN A 340 12.35 18.54 39.20
C GLN A 340 11.60 19.53 38.31
N CYS A 341 10.77 19.05 37.38
CA CYS A 341 10.11 19.88 36.37
C CYS A 341 9.20 20.96 36.99
N TYR A 342 8.44 20.64 38.05
CA TYR A 342 7.63 21.64 38.77
C TYR A 342 8.49 22.76 39.34
N ARG A 343 9.52 22.38 40.09
CA ARG A 343 10.44 23.34 40.71
C ARG A 343 11.13 24.20 39.64
N PHE A 344 11.50 23.59 38.52
CA PHE A 344 12.09 24.30 37.38
C PHE A 344 11.12 25.33 36.78
N LEU A 345 9.86 24.95 36.51
CA LEU A 345 8.85 25.86 35.96
C LEU A 345 8.50 26.99 36.93
N ASP A 346 8.37 26.69 38.22
CA ASP A 346 8.15 27.68 39.27
C ASP A 346 9.31 28.69 39.36
N LEU A 347 10.56 28.20 39.35
CA LEU A 347 11.74 29.07 39.33
C LEU A 347 11.84 29.88 38.03
N LEU A 348 11.50 29.31 36.87
CA LEU A 348 11.42 30.05 35.62
C LEU A 348 10.39 31.17 35.70
N HIS A 349 9.21 30.89 36.22
CA HIS A 349 8.14 31.86 36.37
C HIS A 349 8.53 32.99 37.33
N GLN A 350 9.12 32.63 38.47
CA GLN A 350 9.62 33.59 39.45
C GLN A 350 10.77 34.45 38.94
N ASN A 351 11.57 34.02 37.96
CA ASN A 351 12.76 34.76 37.52
C ASN A 351 12.62 35.41 36.14
N LEU A 352 11.75 34.89 35.27
CA LEU A 352 11.56 35.41 33.91
C LEU A 352 10.25 36.19 33.72
N ASP A 353 9.15 35.79 34.38
CA ASP A 353 7.84 36.43 34.18
C ASP A 353 7.74 37.75 34.96
N ALA A 354 7.48 38.84 34.25
CA ALA A 354 7.26 40.16 34.84
C ALA A 354 6.02 40.19 35.76
N ALA A 355 4.96 39.45 35.42
CA ALA A 355 3.73 39.42 36.23
C ALA A 355 3.83 38.45 37.42
N GLY A 356 4.64 37.39 37.29
CA GLY A 356 4.84 36.35 38.30
C GLY A 356 3.62 35.44 38.51
N ASN A 357 2.61 35.54 37.65
CA ASN A 357 1.38 34.77 37.70
C ASN A 357 0.80 34.47 36.29
N SER A 358 1.54 34.73 35.22
CA SER A 358 1.07 34.51 33.85
C SER A 358 0.81 33.01 33.58
N PRO A 359 -0.24 32.63 32.83
CA PRO A 359 -0.48 31.24 32.44
C PRO A 359 0.71 30.61 31.72
N ALA A 360 0.96 29.31 31.96
CA ALA A 360 2.14 28.61 31.43
C ALA A 360 2.09 28.38 29.91
N ASP A 361 0.91 28.38 29.33
CA ASP A 361 0.60 28.18 27.90
C ASP A 361 0.65 29.48 27.07
N GLN A 362 0.97 30.61 27.69
CA GLN A 362 1.04 31.92 27.02
C GLN A 362 2.45 32.48 26.95
N TRP A 363 2.68 33.47 26.08
CA TRP A 363 3.94 34.22 26.07
C TRP A 363 4.05 35.09 27.33
N TRP A 364 5.20 35.04 28.01
CA TRP A 364 5.54 35.90 29.16
C TRP A 364 6.31 37.16 28.75
N SER A 365 6.07 38.26 29.48
CA SER A 365 6.91 39.46 29.38
C SER A 365 8.16 39.32 30.24
N MET A 366 9.32 39.73 29.72
CA MET A 366 10.59 39.61 30.44
C MET A 366 10.64 40.50 31.68
N ARG A 367 10.98 39.92 32.83
CA ARG A 367 11.24 40.65 34.08
C ARG A 367 12.53 41.47 34.00
N GLU A 368 12.51 42.66 34.61
CA GLU A 368 13.71 43.48 34.80
C GLU A 368 14.71 42.76 35.72
N GLY A 369 15.96 42.61 35.25
CA GLY A 369 16.99 41.86 35.97
C GLY A 369 16.85 40.33 35.93
N ALA A 370 16.08 39.80 34.97
CA ALA A 370 15.90 38.36 34.77
C ALA A 370 17.25 37.62 34.69
N ASP A 371 17.42 36.61 35.56
CA ASP A 371 18.60 35.76 35.61
C ASP A 371 18.18 34.29 35.74
N LEU A 372 18.72 33.44 34.87
CA LEU A 372 18.54 32.00 34.89
C LEU A 372 19.46 31.27 35.87
N HIS A 373 20.41 31.98 36.49
CA HIS A 373 21.50 31.41 37.29
C HIS A 373 22.21 30.27 36.55
N LEU A 374 22.58 30.53 35.29
CA LEU A 374 23.26 29.57 34.42
C LEU A 374 24.65 29.24 34.97
N ALA A 375 24.89 27.97 35.29
CA ALA A 375 26.18 27.44 35.73
C ALA A 375 26.62 26.26 34.87
N LEU A 376 27.95 26.06 34.76
CA LEU A 376 28.56 25.00 33.95
C LEU A 376 29.38 24.05 34.83
N ALA A 377 29.08 22.75 34.75
CA ALA A 377 29.86 21.69 35.40
C ALA A 377 30.75 20.97 34.36
N PRO A 378 32.07 20.84 34.59
CA PRO A 378 32.98 20.21 33.62
C PRO A 378 32.75 18.70 33.51
N ILE A 379 32.82 18.18 32.29
CA ILE A 379 32.74 16.74 32.00
C ILE A 379 34.17 16.19 31.87
N GLU A 380 34.64 15.47 32.89
CA GLU A 380 36.02 14.93 32.94
C GLU A 380 36.15 13.53 32.31
N ALA A 381 35.06 12.78 32.21
CA ALA A 381 35.03 11.45 31.60
C ALA A 381 34.87 11.54 30.06
N PRO A 382 35.18 10.46 29.30
CA PRO A 382 34.89 10.41 27.87
C PRO A 382 33.42 10.75 27.59
N LEU A 383 33.18 11.76 26.74
CA LEU A 383 31.86 12.41 26.58
C LEU A 383 30.71 11.42 26.40
N LEU A 384 30.82 10.50 25.43
CA LEU A 384 29.74 9.55 25.13
C LEU A 384 29.48 8.58 26.30
N ALA A 385 30.50 8.22 27.07
CA ALA A 385 30.35 7.37 28.24
C ALA A 385 29.71 8.12 29.42
N PHE A 386 30.04 9.40 29.59
CA PHE A 386 29.38 10.29 30.55
C PHE A 386 27.89 10.43 30.23
N LEU A 387 27.56 10.79 28.99
CA LEU A 387 26.17 10.94 28.54
C LEU A 387 25.35 9.67 28.71
N TYR A 388 25.94 8.51 28.42
CA TYR A 388 25.32 7.22 28.68
C TYR A 388 25.04 7.00 30.17
N GLY A 389 26.02 7.27 31.03
CA GLY A 389 25.88 7.12 32.48
C GLY A 389 24.84 8.06 33.08
N ASP A 390 24.84 9.34 32.67
CA ASP A 390 23.84 10.34 33.06
C ASP A 390 22.43 9.90 32.66
N HIS A 391 22.27 9.42 31.42
CA HIS A 391 21.00 8.92 30.92
C HIS A 391 20.48 7.69 31.70
N VAL A 392 21.34 6.69 31.97
CA VAL A 392 20.95 5.49 32.73
C VAL A 392 20.63 5.85 34.18
N ALA A 393 21.38 6.75 34.81
CA ALA A 393 21.10 7.20 36.17
C ALA A 393 19.74 7.91 36.25
N ARG A 394 19.45 8.79 35.29
CA ARG A 394 18.16 9.47 35.14
C ARG A 394 17.02 8.46 34.96
N LEU A 395 17.17 7.53 34.02
CA LEU A 395 16.21 6.45 33.76
C LEU A 395 15.88 5.68 35.06
N LYS A 396 16.88 5.25 35.82
CA LYS A 396 16.65 4.48 37.06
C LYS A 396 15.93 5.30 38.12
N ALA A 397 16.32 6.57 38.31
CA ALA A 397 15.69 7.46 39.28
C ALA A 397 14.21 7.71 38.95
N GLU A 398 13.90 7.85 37.67
CA GLU A 398 12.54 8.08 37.19
C GLU A 398 11.70 6.80 37.21
N ALA A 399 12.30 5.65 36.95
CA ALA A 399 11.65 4.35 37.10
C ALA A 399 11.27 4.07 38.56
N ALA A 400 12.15 4.45 39.51
CA ALA A 400 11.89 4.32 40.95
C ALA A 400 10.75 5.24 41.43
N ALA A 401 10.45 6.31 40.70
CA ALA A 401 9.31 7.17 41.00
C ALA A 401 7.96 6.52 40.61
N VAL A 402 7.97 5.63 39.62
CA VAL A 402 6.80 4.90 39.11
C VAL A 402 6.62 3.57 39.85
N ALA A 403 7.64 2.73 39.82
CA ALA A 403 7.70 1.46 40.54
C ALA A 403 8.56 1.66 41.79
N VAL A 404 7.91 2.00 42.90
CA VAL A 404 8.59 2.44 44.13
C VAL A 404 9.15 1.22 44.88
N PRO A 405 10.47 1.12 45.09
CA PRO A 405 11.04 0.05 45.92
C PRO A 405 10.48 0.10 47.34
N THR A 406 10.23 -1.06 47.95
CA THR A 406 9.62 -1.15 49.30
C THR A 406 10.39 -0.36 50.36
N ALA A 407 11.71 -0.24 50.21
CA ALA A 407 12.59 0.51 51.11
C ALA A 407 12.44 2.04 51.03
N GLU A 408 11.89 2.58 49.93
CA GLU A 408 11.77 4.03 49.67
C GLU A 408 10.36 4.59 49.94
N VAL A 409 9.48 3.76 50.51
CA VAL A 409 8.10 4.13 50.83
C VAL A 409 8.03 4.88 52.17
N ASP A 410 8.07 6.21 52.12
CA ASP A 410 7.72 7.12 53.23
C ASP A 410 6.33 7.74 53.00
N ARG A 411 5.47 7.71 54.02
CA ARG A 411 4.08 8.23 54.06
C ARG A 411 3.96 9.67 53.57
N GLN A 412 4.87 10.56 53.95
CA GLN A 412 4.81 11.97 53.50
C GLN A 412 5.37 12.15 52.08
N ALA A 413 6.33 11.33 51.66
CA ALA A 413 6.91 11.41 50.32
C ALA A 413 6.01 10.77 49.26
N HIS A 414 5.30 9.69 49.59
CA HIS A 414 4.37 8.99 48.69
C HIS A 414 3.15 9.85 48.33
N GLN A 415 2.46 10.44 49.31
CA GLN A 415 1.30 11.30 49.05
C GLN A 415 1.65 12.57 48.27
N ARG A 416 2.82 13.19 48.55
CA ARG A 416 3.30 14.35 47.79
C ARG A 416 3.59 14.00 46.33
N ARG A 417 4.20 12.84 46.05
CA ARG A 417 4.51 12.39 44.68
C ARG A 417 3.25 12.13 43.85
N ILE A 418 2.26 11.43 44.39
CA ILE A 418 1.01 11.14 43.68
C ILE A 418 0.21 12.43 43.42
N ALA A 419 0.10 13.31 44.42
CA ALA A 419 -0.57 14.60 44.25
C ALA A 419 0.14 15.50 43.22
N GLN A 420 1.48 15.44 43.16
CA GLN A 420 2.27 16.18 42.17
C GLN A 420 1.98 15.73 40.73
N TRP A 421 1.86 14.42 40.46
CA TRP A 421 1.55 13.92 39.12
C TRP A 421 0.12 14.21 38.68
N GLN A 422 -0.83 14.04 39.61
CA GLN A 422 -2.23 14.38 39.38
C GLN A 422 -2.41 15.88 39.06
N SER A 423 -1.65 16.77 39.71
CA SER A 423 -1.68 18.21 39.43
C SER A 423 -1.09 18.61 38.07
N MET A 424 -0.28 17.74 37.45
CA MET A 424 0.30 17.93 36.11
C MET A 424 -0.57 17.33 35.00
N GLY A 425 -1.69 16.69 35.34
CA GLY A 425 -2.50 15.94 34.37
C GLY A 425 -1.82 14.67 33.84
N LEU A 426 -0.88 14.11 34.60
CA LEU A 426 -0.17 12.87 34.25
C LEU A 426 -0.78 11.69 35.02
N ASP A 427 -1.36 10.73 34.29
CA ASP A 427 -1.83 9.48 34.89
C ASP A 427 -0.63 8.55 35.19
N ALA A 428 -0.55 8.01 36.40
CA ALA A 428 0.55 7.14 36.81
C ALA A 428 0.68 5.87 35.92
N LEU A 429 -0.44 5.38 35.38
CA LEU A 429 -0.46 4.30 34.39
C LEU A 429 0.04 4.74 33.00
N MET A 430 -0.16 6.00 32.60
CA MET A 430 0.45 6.54 31.38
C MET A 430 1.96 6.72 31.52
N VAL A 431 2.40 7.09 32.72
CA VAL A 431 3.84 7.09 33.06
C VAL A 431 4.35 5.65 32.99
N ALA A 432 3.69 4.69 33.62
CA ALA A 432 4.06 3.28 33.55
C ALA A 432 4.08 2.72 32.12
N GLY A 433 3.07 3.00 31.28
CA GLY A 433 2.94 2.45 29.93
C GLY A 433 3.84 3.09 28.86
N PHE A 434 4.31 4.32 29.05
CA PHE A 434 5.02 5.02 27.98
C PHE A 434 6.24 5.83 28.43
N PHE A 435 6.54 5.89 29.73
CA PHE A 435 7.42 6.93 30.23
C PHE A 435 8.11 6.46 31.51
N ILE A 436 9.34 5.97 31.42
CA ILE A 436 10.26 6.37 32.48
C ILE A 436 10.56 7.84 32.20
N PRO A 437 10.10 8.78 33.03
CA PRO A 437 9.99 10.18 32.63
C PRO A 437 11.32 10.93 32.50
N GLY A 438 12.11 10.63 31.46
CA GLY A 438 13.44 11.20 31.14
C GLY A 438 14.37 10.36 30.26
N VAL A 439 13.76 9.41 29.55
CA VAL A 439 14.23 8.64 28.39
C VAL A 439 14.77 9.47 27.20
N GLY A 440 14.81 10.80 27.32
CA GLY A 440 15.45 11.67 26.32
C GLY A 440 14.80 11.59 24.94
N THR A 441 15.27 12.42 24.03
CA THR A 441 14.75 12.43 22.64
C THR A 441 15.28 11.25 21.81
N LEU A 442 16.30 10.55 22.32
CA LEU A 442 16.96 9.44 21.64
C LEU A 442 16.10 8.18 21.64
N LEU A 443 15.56 7.80 22.80
CA LEU A 443 14.77 6.59 22.92
C LEU A 443 13.35 6.74 22.35
N THR A 444 12.82 7.96 22.15
CA THR A 444 11.57 8.16 21.40
C THR A 444 11.68 7.63 19.96
N GLY A 445 12.80 7.91 19.27
CA GLY A 445 13.06 7.37 17.94
C GLY A 445 13.26 5.85 17.94
N VAL A 446 13.83 5.30 19.01
CA VAL A 446 13.97 3.85 19.21
C VAL A 446 12.61 3.17 19.35
N ILE A 447 11.69 3.74 20.13
CA ILE A 447 10.32 3.21 20.28
C ILE A 447 9.56 3.28 18.95
N ALA A 448 9.71 4.37 18.20
CA ALA A 448 9.11 4.48 16.87
C ALA A 448 9.63 3.37 15.93
N CYS A 449 10.94 3.07 15.98
CA CYS A 449 11.54 1.95 15.27
C CYS A 449 10.99 0.59 15.73
N GLN A 450 10.83 0.38 17.04
CA GLN A 450 10.26 -0.86 17.58
C GLN A 450 8.82 -1.06 17.09
N LEU A 451 7.96 -0.04 17.17
CA LEU A 451 6.58 -0.10 16.69
C LEU A 451 6.50 -0.40 15.19
N LEU A 452 7.33 0.26 14.38
CA LEU A 452 7.44 -0.03 12.96
C LEU A 452 7.88 -1.48 12.72
N GLY A 453 8.87 -1.97 13.48
CA GLY A 453 9.39 -3.33 13.35
C GLY A 453 8.46 -4.44 13.83
N GLU A 454 7.53 -4.16 14.76
CA GLU A 454 6.49 -5.13 15.19
C GLU A 454 5.43 -5.32 14.11
N VAL A 455 5.08 -4.25 13.41
CA VAL A 455 4.00 -4.27 12.42
C VAL A 455 4.51 -4.57 11.02
N ILE A 456 5.69 -4.07 10.66
CA ILE A 456 6.19 -4.02 9.29
C ILE A 456 7.56 -4.67 9.18
N GLU A 457 7.66 -5.60 8.24
CA GLU A 457 8.87 -6.29 7.88
C GLU A 457 9.66 -5.51 6.82
N GLY A 458 10.95 -5.28 7.08
CA GLY A 458 11.86 -4.64 6.11
C GLY A 458 11.76 -3.11 6.01
N TYR A 459 11.08 -2.44 6.94
CA TYR A 459 10.87 -0.98 6.91
C TYR A 459 12.19 -0.16 6.91
N GLN A 460 13.30 -0.74 7.35
CA GLN A 460 14.63 -0.12 7.34
C GLN A 460 15.11 0.20 5.91
N ALA A 461 14.64 -0.50 4.89
CA ALA A 461 15.00 -0.20 3.50
C ALA A 461 14.14 0.92 2.88
N TRP A 462 13.14 1.42 3.61
CA TRP A 462 12.18 2.38 3.09
C TRP A 462 12.70 3.81 3.16
N SER A 463 12.13 4.67 2.31
CA SER A 463 12.37 6.11 2.38
C SER A 463 11.83 6.67 3.70
N ILE A 464 12.35 7.82 4.13
CA ILE A 464 11.92 8.45 5.38
C ILE A 464 10.42 8.81 5.32
N GLY A 465 9.93 9.25 4.15
CA GLY A 465 8.51 9.52 3.93
C GLY A 465 7.64 8.29 4.10
N ASP A 466 8.07 7.15 3.56
CA ASP A 466 7.34 5.88 3.72
C ASP A 466 7.27 5.44 5.19
N ARG A 467 8.35 5.61 5.96
CA ARG A 467 8.38 5.26 7.39
C ARG A 467 7.49 6.18 8.22
N HIS A 468 7.48 7.49 7.91
CA HIS A 468 6.61 8.46 8.56
C HIS A 468 5.13 8.14 8.30
N LEU A 469 4.80 7.84 7.05
CA LEU A 469 3.46 7.43 6.63
C LEU A 469 3.02 6.14 7.33
N ALA A 470 3.90 5.13 7.37
CA ALA A 470 3.66 3.89 8.12
C ALA A 470 3.35 4.13 9.59
N LEU A 471 4.12 4.99 10.27
CA LEU A 471 3.90 5.30 11.68
C LEU A 471 2.59 6.06 11.90
N GLN A 472 2.17 6.95 10.97
CA GLN A 472 0.86 7.59 11.01
C GLN A 472 -0.29 6.56 10.91
N HIS A 473 -0.13 5.48 10.15
CA HIS A 473 -1.12 4.40 10.09
C HIS A 473 -1.22 3.63 11.40
N ILE A 474 -0.07 3.32 12.01
CA ILE A 474 -0.01 2.65 13.30
C ILE A 474 -0.64 3.55 14.39
N GLU A 475 -0.37 4.86 14.36
CA GLU A 475 -0.98 5.88 15.22
C GLU A 475 -2.52 5.85 15.11
N ALA A 476 -3.07 5.87 13.89
CA ALA A 476 -4.51 5.85 13.70
C ALA A 476 -5.17 4.60 14.29
N VAL A 477 -4.55 3.43 14.13
CA VAL A 477 -5.06 2.19 14.73
C VAL A 477 -4.92 2.20 16.27
N GLY A 478 -3.79 2.70 16.78
CA GLY A 478 -3.55 2.83 18.22
C GLY A 478 -4.55 3.75 18.91
N LEU A 479 -4.83 4.92 18.32
CA LEU A 479 -5.83 5.88 18.81
C LEU A 479 -7.26 5.30 18.78
N ASN A 480 -7.60 4.55 17.73
CA ASN A 480 -8.90 3.87 17.65
C ASN A 480 -9.07 2.81 18.77
N LEU A 481 -8.00 2.08 19.11
CA LEU A 481 -8.03 1.12 20.22
C LEU A 481 -8.17 1.81 21.59
N ALA A 482 -7.49 2.95 21.79
CA ALA A 482 -7.58 3.73 23.02
C ALA A 482 -9.02 4.21 23.30
N ALA A 483 -9.73 4.63 22.26
CA ALA A 483 -11.13 5.07 22.35
C ALA A 483 -12.10 3.95 22.76
N ILE A 484 -11.82 2.69 22.39
CA ILE A 484 -12.63 1.52 22.75
C ILE A 484 -12.34 1.05 24.20
N GLY A 485 -11.15 1.35 24.73
CA GLY A 485 -10.64 0.82 26.01
C GLY A 485 -10.96 1.60 27.29
N GLY A 486 -11.78 2.66 27.25
CA GLY A 486 -12.26 3.35 28.47
C GLY A 486 -11.75 4.77 28.75
N LEU A 487 -11.02 5.41 27.82
CA LEU A 487 -10.73 6.84 27.87
C LEU A 487 -11.75 7.61 27.02
N HIS A 488 -12.66 8.34 27.66
CA HIS A 488 -13.62 9.24 27.00
C HIS A 488 -12.93 10.52 26.47
N ALA A 489 -11.91 10.38 25.62
CA ALA A 489 -11.37 11.48 24.83
C ALA A 489 -12.13 11.52 23.49
N ALA A 490 -12.63 12.71 23.16
CA ALA A 490 -13.55 13.02 22.07
C ALA A 490 -13.29 12.24 20.77
N GLY A 491 -14.36 11.65 20.23
CA GLY A 491 -14.29 10.71 19.12
C GLY A 491 -13.77 11.29 17.81
N LYS A 492 -13.15 10.40 17.03
CA LYS A 492 -13.16 10.31 15.55
C LYS A 492 -12.26 9.16 15.13
N VAL A 493 -12.81 8.18 14.44
CA VAL A 493 -12.05 7.18 13.68
C VAL A 493 -11.48 7.88 12.45
N LEU A 494 -10.15 7.96 12.31
CA LEU A 494 -9.44 8.51 11.14
C LEU A 494 -9.50 7.51 9.95
N PRO A 495 -10.34 7.73 8.92
CA PRO A 495 -10.48 6.77 7.82
C PRO A 495 -9.55 7.10 6.63
N ARG A 496 -8.97 8.32 6.60
CA ARG A 496 -8.34 8.89 5.38
C ARG A 496 -6.91 8.45 5.10
N LEU A 497 -6.32 7.59 5.93
CA LEU A 497 -4.94 7.20 5.76
C LEU A 497 -4.77 5.95 4.85
N PHE A 498 -5.83 5.24 4.46
CA PHE A 498 -5.70 3.91 3.85
C PHE A 498 -5.66 3.84 2.31
N ASN A 499 -5.52 4.97 1.62
CA ASN A 499 -5.42 5.04 0.16
C ASN A 499 -4.03 5.48 -0.34
N SER A 500 -2.98 5.26 0.47
CA SER A 500 -1.62 5.53 0.01
C SER A 500 -1.10 4.35 -0.81
N ALA A 501 -0.39 4.64 -1.90
CA ALA A 501 0.23 3.60 -2.74
C ALA A 501 1.14 2.66 -1.92
N LEU A 502 1.74 3.15 -0.84
CA LEU A 502 2.51 2.34 0.09
C LEU A 502 1.63 1.30 0.80
N MET A 503 0.52 1.71 1.42
CA MET A 503 -0.35 0.78 2.17
C MET A 503 -1.05 -0.24 1.27
N GLU A 504 -1.39 0.16 0.04
CA GLU A 504 -1.95 -0.76 -0.97
C GLU A 504 -0.94 -1.82 -1.44
N SER A 505 0.37 -1.54 -1.31
CA SER A 505 1.46 -2.45 -1.67
C SER A 505 1.89 -3.41 -0.55
N LEU A 506 1.32 -3.28 0.66
CA LEU A 506 1.66 -4.13 1.80
C LEU A 506 0.80 -5.39 1.83
N GLU A 507 1.47 -6.52 2.06
CA GLU A 507 0.84 -7.83 2.17
C GLU A 507 1.16 -8.46 3.54
N PRO A 508 0.19 -9.12 4.20
CA PRO A 508 0.46 -9.85 5.43
C PRO A 508 1.31 -11.10 5.14
N VAL A 509 2.47 -11.19 5.77
CA VAL A 509 3.38 -12.34 5.68
C VAL A 509 3.57 -12.98 7.05
N LYS A 510 3.95 -14.25 7.06
CA LYS A 510 4.27 -15.00 8.27
C LYS A 510 5.77 -15.26 8.35
N LEU A 511 6.39 -14.84 9.45
CA LEU A 511 7.81 -15.07 9.74
C LEU A 511 8.06 -16.49 10.29
N ARG A 512 9.34 -16.87 10.41
CA ARG A 512 9.76 -18.21 10.87
C ARG A 512 9.39 -18.48 12.33
N ASP A 513 9.38 -17.45 13.17
CA ASP A 513 8.95 -17.51 14.57
C ASP A 513 7.42 -17.67 14.72
N GLY A 514 6.68 -17.56 13.61
CA GLY A 514 5.23 -17.67 13.56
C GLY A 514 4.49 -16.34 13.67
N SER A 515 5.19 -15.24 13.94
CA SER A 515 4.63 -13.89 13.96
C SER A 515 4.15 -13.47 12.57
N ARG A 516 3.22 -12.51 12.52
CA ARG A 516 2.66 -11.98 11.28
C ARG A 516 3.01 -10.51 11.17
N ARG A 517 3.51 -10.10 10.02
CA ARG A 517 3.89 -8.70 9.75
C ARG A 517 3.42 -8.28 8.37
N LEU A 518 3.32 -6.99 8.14
CA LEU A 518 3.12 -6.43 6.81
C LEU A 518 4.46 -6.35 6.09
N TRP A 519 4.52 -6.83 4.85
CA TRP A 519 5.70 -6.76 4.02
C TRP A 519 5.36 -6.08 2.71
N ARG A 520 6.26 -5.20 2.24
CA ARG A 520 6.14 -4.61 0.92
C ARG A 520 6.61 -5.62 -0.11
N ALA A 521 5.75 -5.93 -1.08
CA ALA A 521 5.97 -6.90 -2.14
C ALA A 521 7.07 -6.47 -3.14
N ASP A 522 8.29 -6.25 -2.66
CA ASP A 522 9.47 -5.91 -3.45
C ASP A 522 10.71 -6.66 -2.96
N LEU A 523 11.62 -6.95 -3.89
CA LEU A 523 12.87 -7.66 -3.59
C LEU A 523 14.08 -6.73 -3.43
N LYS A 524 13.93 -5.40 -3.48
CA LYS A 524 15.09 -4.49 -3.52
C LYS A 524 16.02 -4.68 -2.32
N GLY A 525 15.46 -4.94 -1.14
CA GLY A 525 16.22 -5.23 0.09
C GLY A 525 16.93 -6.58 0.12
N TYR A 526 16.60 -7.49 -0.80
CA TYR A 526 17.15 -8.85 -0.85
C TYR A 526 18.30 -9.01 -1.86
N ALA A 527 18.64 -7.95 -2.60
CA ALA A 527 19.74 -8.00 -3.56
C ALA A 527 21.06 -8.33 -2.84
N SER A 528 21.77 -9.32 -3.38
CA SER A 528 23.04 -9.77 -2.85
C SER A 528 24.15 -8.76 -3.16
N ASN A 529 24.90 -8.36 -2.15
CA ASN A 529 26.09 -7.53 -2.30
C ASN A 529 27.32 -8.34 -2.78
N VAL A 530 27.18 -9.65 -2.99
CA VAL A 530 28.27 -10.53 -3.44
C VAL A 530 28.47 -10.36 -4.94
N GLN A 531 29.65 -9.89 -5.34
CA GLN A 531 30.06 -9.86 -6.74
C GLN A 531 30.44 -11.27 -7.21
N LEU A 532 29.66 -11.81 -8.16
CA LEU A 532 29.93 -13.12 -8.75
C LEU A 532 31.02 -13.00 -9.84
N PRO A 533 31.94 -13.98 -9.96
CA PRO A 533 32.91 -14.02 -11.06
C PRO A 533 32.20 -14.05 -12.42
N ALA A 534 32.69 -13.28 -13.40
CA ALA A 534 32.09 -13.17 -14.73
C ALA A 534 32.03 -14.50 -15.50
N GLU A 535 32.95 -15.42 -15.21
CA GLU A 535 33.06 -16.74 -15.85
C GLU A 535 32.16 -17.81 -15.22
N LEU A 536 31.42 -17.46 -14.14
CA LEU A 536 30.60 -18.42 -13.40
C LEU A 536 29.33 -18.79 -14.18
N GLU A 537 29.37 -19.94 -14.87
CA GLU A 537 28.22 -20.49 -15.60
C GLU A 537 27.10 -20.92 -14.63
N ALA A 538 25.85 -20.66 -15.06
CA ALA A 538 24.67 -21.16 -14.38
C ALA A 538 24.40 -22.62 -14.80
N ASN A 539 23.85 -23.42 -13.89
CA ASN A 539 23.37 -24.77 -14.22
C ASN A 539 22.10 -24.71 -15.11
N PRO A 540 21.56 -25.84 -15.60
CA PRO A 540 20.35 -25.85 -16.42
C PRO A 540 19.09 -25.22 -15.78
N GLN A 541 19.07 -25.06 -14.44
CA GLN A 541 18.01 -24.38 -13.72
C GLN A 541 18.28 -22.88 -13.51
N GLY A 542 19.37 -22.33 -14.05
CA GLY A 542 19.76 -20.93 -13.86
C GLY A 542 20.45 -20.63 -12.53
N LEU A 543 20.84 -21.66 -11.76
CA LEU A 543 21.52 -21.48 -10.47
C LEU A 543 23.03 -21.33 -10.65
N ARG A 544 23.60 -20.32 -10.00
CA ARG A 544 25.06 -20.13 -9.87
C ARG A 544 25.50 -20.49 -8.46
N THR A 545 26.50 -21.36 -8.34
CA THR A 545 27.05 -21.76 -7.02
C THR A 545 28.37 -21.06 -6.79
N HIS A 546 28.48 -20.29 -5.70
CA HIS A 546 29.71 -19.60 -5.31
C HIS A 546 29.94 -19.77 -3.80
N GLN A 547 31.11 -20.30 -3.42
CA GLN A 547 31.48 -20.56 -2.01
C GLN A 547 30.43 -21.36 -1.21
N GLY A 548 29.77 -22.34 -1.86
CA GLY A 548 28.74 -23.16 -1.22
C GLY A 548 27.36 -22.50 -1.10
N ARG A 549 27.21 -21.25 -1.51
CA ARG A 549 25.92 -20.51 -1.58
C ARG A 549 25.38 -20.53 -3.01
N GLN A 550 24.06 -20.44 -3.14
CA GLN A 550 23.36 -20.51 -4.43
C GLN A 550 22.70 -19.18 -4.76
N PHE A 551 22.82 -18.77 -6.02
CA PHE A 551 22.34 -17.49 -6.51
C PHE A 551 21.54 -17.62 -7.79
N ILE A 552 20.51 -16.79 -7.93
CA ILE A 552 19.78 -16.56 -9.17
C ILE A 552 19.99 -15.13 -9.65
N HIS A 553 19.66 -14.87 -10.91
CA HIS A 553 19.68 -13.54 -11.50
C HIS A 553 18.27 -13.14 -11.89
N LEU A 554 17.79 -12.02 -11.35
CA LEU A 554 16.48 -11.44 -11.63
C LEU A 554 16.67 -9.94 -11.85
N ASP A 555 16.15 -9.44 -12.97
CA ASP A 555 16.10 -8.00 -13.30
C ASP A 555 17.44 -7.25 -13.12
N GLY A 556 18.54 -7.87 -13.56
CA GLY A 556 19.88 -7.27 -13.51
C GLY A 556 20.58 -7.38 -12.15
N GLN A 557 19.97 -8.05 -11.16
CA GLN A 557 20.49 -8.21 -9.81
C GLN A 557 20.66 -9.69 -9.46
N HIS A 558 21.53 -9.96 -8.48
CA HIS A 558 21.73 -11.29 -7.92
C HIS A 558 21.00 -11.46 -6.60
N TYR A 559 20.36 -12.61 -6.41
CA TYR A 559 19.67 -12.95 -5.17
C TYR A 559 20.20 -14.27 -4.65
N GLU A 560 20.55 -14.31 -3.37
CA GLU A 560 20.86 -15.58 -2.71
C GLU A 560 19.57 -16.34 -2.44
N ILE A 561 19.60 -17.65 -2.69
CA ILE A 561 18.46 -18.52 -2.41
C ILE A 561 18.88 -19.73 -1.58
N ALA A 562 17.92 -20.28 -0.83
CA ALA A 562 18.09 -21.52 -0.10
C ALA A 562 16.83 -22.38 -0.19
N LEU A 563 17.00 -23.70 -0.14
CA LEU A 563 15.89 -24.65 -0.05
C LEU A 563 15.48 -24.78 1.42
N ASP A 564 14.21 -24.53 1.72
CA ASP A 564 13.68 -24.64 3.08
C ASP A 564 13.45 -26.12 3.45
N GLY A 565 13.95 -26.53 4.62
CA GLY A 565 13.98 -27.93 5.03
C GLY A 565 12.60 -28.51 5.38
N THR A 566 11.66 -27.66 5.78
CA THR A 566 10.32 -28.07 6.25
C THR A 566 9.35 -28.37 5.11
N ASP A 567 9.33 -27.54 4.07
CA ASP A 567 8.40 -27.65 2.94
C ASP A 567 9.08 -27.97 1.60
N GLN A 568 10.42 -28.08 1.58
CA GLN A 568 11.23 -28.37 0.39
C GLN A 568 11.04 -27.34 -0.73
N ARG A 569 10.82 -26.06 -0.40
CA ARG A 569 10.65 -24.98 -1.37
C ARG A 569 11.81 -24.00 -1.37
N TRP A 570 12.09 -23.41 -2.53
CA TRP A 570 13.11 -22.39 -2.67
C TRP A 570 12.63 -21.06 -2.08
N ARG A 571 13.50 -20.37 -1.36
CA ARG A 571 13.22 -19.05 -0.82
C ARG A 571 14.41 -18.12 -1.00
N ILE A 572 14.15 -16.82 -1.15
CA ILE A 572 15.19 -15.80 -1.15
C ILE A 572 15.69 -15.57 0.28
N VAL A 573 17.01 -15.46 0.42
CA VAL A 573 17.67 -15.18 1.69
C VAL A 573 18.07 -13.71 1.72
N HIS A 574 17.74 -13.01 2.80
CA HIS A 574 18.16 -11.62 3.00
C HIS A 574 19.68 -11.55 3.24
N PRO A 575 20.41 -10.59 2.64
CA PRO A 575 21.87 -10.56 2.65
C PRO A 575 22.50 -10.32 4.03
N SER A 576 21.77 -9.67 4.95
CA SER A 576 22.29 -9.26 6.27
C SER A 576 21.41 -9.62 7.46
N ASP A 577 20.19 -10.11 7.25
CA ASP A 577 19.24 -10.38 8.34
C ASP A 577 18.70 -11.81 8.21
N HIS A 578 19.10 -12.68 9.12
CA HIS A 578 18.73 -14.09 9.05
C HIS A 578 17.28 -14.37 9.47
N GLU A 579 16.68 -13.44 10.22
CA GLU A 579 15.30 -13.51 10.73
C GLU A 579 14.29 -12.85 9.79
N ALA A 580 14.78 -12.10 8.79
CA ALA A 580 13.91 -11.45 7.82
C ALA A 580 13.00 -12.43 7.08
N TYR A 581 11.87 -11.93 6.60
CA TYR A 581 10.97 -12.71 5.74
C TYR A 581 11.75 -13.35 4.58
N ARG A 582 11.33 -14.54 4.15
CA ARG A 582 12.01 -15.27 3.07
C ARG A 582 11.00 -15.53 1.96
N PRO A 583 10.87 -14.60 0.99
CA PRO A 583 9.93 -14.71 -0.10
C PRO A 583 10.06 -16.05 -0.80
N LEU A 584 8.92 -16.70 -1.04
CA LEU A 584 8.88 -17.97 -1.75
C LEU A 584 9.25 -17.77 -3.23
N LEU A 585 10.05 -18.68 -3.75
CA LEU A 585 10.42 -18.76 -5.15
C LEU A 585 9.81 -19.96 -5.83
N GLU A 586 9.35 -19.72 -7.04
CA GLU A 586 8.86 -20.72 -7.98
C GLU A 586 9.72 -20.71 -9.24
N HIS A 587 9.79 -21.86 -9.90
CA HIS A 587 10.53 -21.98 -11.15
C HIS A 587 9.91 -23.01 -12.09
N ASN A 588 10.16 -22.87 -13.39
CA ASN A 588 9.77 -23.88 -14.39
C ASN A 588 10.81 -25.00 -14.58
N GLY A 589 11.94 -24.94 -13.89
CA GLY A 589 13.03 -25.91 -14.00
C GLY A 589 14.01 -25.63 -15.14
N GLU A 590 13.79 -24.57 -15.91
CA GLU A 590 14.61 -24.11 -17.04
C GLU A 590 14.96 -22.62 -16.88
N ALA A 591 15.41 -22.23 -15.67
CA ALA A 591 15.85 -20.87 -15.33
C ALA A 591 14.80 -19.75 -15.30
N ALA A 592 13.53 -20.03 -15.61
CA ALA A 592 12.45 -19.07 -15.39
C ALA A 592 12.05 -19.08 -13.91
N TRP A 593 12.61 -18.16 -13.13
CA TRP A 593 12.33 -17.97 -11.71
C TRP A 593 11.34 -16.84 -11.49
N ARG A 594 10.52 -16.99 -10.45
CA ARG A 594 9.51 -16.02 -10.05
C ARG A 594 9.32 -16.03 -8.54
N ALA A 595 9.24 -14.86 -7.93
CA ALA A 595 8.85 -14.72 -6.53
C ALA A 595 7.31 -14.69 -6.40
N GLU A 596 6.79 -15.19 -5.28
CA GLU A 596 5.34 -15.40 -5.09
C GLU A 596 4.45 -14.17 -5.26
N HIS A 597 4.99 -12.98 -4.95
CA HIS A 597 4.29 -11.70 -5.08
C HIS A 597 4.27 -11.16 -6.51
N GLU A 598 5.11 -11.71 -7.40
CA GLU A 598 5.16 -11.26 -8.78
C GLU A 598 3.90 -11.73 -9.54
N ALA A 599 3.29 -10.79 -10.27
CA ALA A 599 2.10 -10.98 -11.09
C ALA A 599 2.42 -10.95 -12.61
N PRO A 600 2.80 -12.09 -13.23
CA PRO A 600 3.07 -12.18 -14.68
C PRO A 600 1.94 -11.69 -15.59
N GLN A 601 0.73 -11.58 -15.07
CA GLN A 601 -0.40 -10.98 -15.78
C GLN A 601 -0.22 -9.50 -16.09
N ASP A 602 0.51 -8.77 -15.25
CA ASP A 602 0.72 -7.33 -15.35
C ASP A 602 2.04 -6.99 -16.08
N TRP A 603 2.89 -8.00 -16.27
CA TRP A 603 4.14 -7.86 -17.02
C TRP A 603 3.91 -7.50 -18.48
N SER A 604 4.85 -6.76 -19.07
CA SER A 604 4.92 -6.62 -20.52
C SER A 604 5.31 -7.96 -21.16
N ASP A 605 5.01 -8.13 -22.45
CA ASP A 605 5.41 -9.34 -23.20
C ASP A 605 6.94 -9.49 -23.19
N SER A 606 7.67 -8.36 -23.34
CA SER A 606 9.13 -8.29 -23.26
C SER A 606 9.66 -8.71 -21.88
N GLN A 607 9.02 -8.27 -20.79
CA GLN A 607 9.38 -8.68 -19.44
C GLN A 607 9.18 -10.19 -19.25
N CYS A 608 8.05 -10.75 -19.71
CA CYS A 608 7.83 -12.20 -19.67
C CYS A 608 8.95 -12.99 -20.36
N VAL A 609 9.49 -12.47 -21.47
CA VAL A 609 10.60 -13.11 -22.19
C VAL A 609 11.93 -12.96 -21.44
N ARG A 610 12.26 -11.78 -20.91
CA ARG A 610 13.49 -11.57 -20.13
C ARG A 610 13.55 -12.45 -18.87
N ARG A 611 12.38 -12.73 -18.29
CA ARG A 611 12.23 -13.60 -17.12
C ARG A 611 12.38 -15.10 -17.40
N LEU A 612 12.62 -15.52 -18.65
CA LEU A 612 12.88 -16.93 -19.00
C LEU A 612 14.28 -17.43 -18.59
N GLY A 613 15.16 -16.55 -18.09
CA GLY A 613 16.53 -16.92 -17.74
C GLY A 613 17.44 -17.19 -18.94
N LEU A 614 17.07 -16.67 -20.13
CA LEU A 614 17.85 -16.78 -21.38
C LEU A 614 18.75 -15.54 -21.58
N PRO A 615 19.88 -15.66 -22.30
CA PRO A 615 20.78 -14.54 -22.55
C PRO A 615 20.20 -13.60 -23.62
N VAL A 616 19.31 -12.71 -23.21
CA VAL A 616 18.58 -11.78 -24.09
C VAL A 616 18.90 -10.31 -23.83
N ASP A 617 19.86 -10.02 -22.94
CA ASP A 617 20.20 -8.64 -22.53
C ASP A 617 20.70 -7.76 -23.68
N ALA A 618 21.21 -8.36 -24.76
CA ALA A 618 21.60 -7.64 -25.96
C ALA A 618 20.40 -7.15 -26.80
N LEU A 619 19.22 -7.77 -26.63
CA LEU A 619 18.04 -7.56 -27.47
C LEU A 619 17.11 -6.47 -26.93
N ASP A 620 16.61 -5.63 -27.82
CA ASP A 620 15.58 -4.64 -27.50
C ASP A 620 14.16 -5.25 -27.46
N ASP A 621 13.20 -4.49 -26.93
CA ASP A 621 11.80 -4.93 -26.79
C ASP A 621 11.16 -5.32 -28.13
N ALA A 622 11.51 -4.63 -29.22
CA ALA A 622 10.97 -4.92 -30.54
C ALA A 622 11.49 -6.27 -31.06
N GLN A 623 12.76 -6.58 -30.83
CA GLN A 623 13.37 -7.86 -31.19
C GLN A 623 12.79 -9.03 -30.38
N LEU A 624 12.50 -8.83 -29.09
CA LEU A 624 11.81 -9.84 -28.27
C LEU A 624 10.41 -10.14 -28.80
N GLN A 625 9.65 -9.09 -29.16
CA GLN A 625 8.33 -9.25 -29.75
C GLN A 625 8.38 -9.93 -31.13
N GLN A 626 9.39 -9.60 -31.95
CA GLN A 626 9.62 -10.29 -33.23
C GLN A 626 9.90 -11.79 -33.02
N ALA A 627 10.72 -12.15 -32.03
CA ALA A 627 11.00 -13.55 -31.72
C ALA A 627 9.74 -14.32 -31.30
N MET A 628 8.82 -13.68 -30.55
CA MET A 628 7.51 -14.25 -30.24
C MET A 628 6.66 -14.51 -31.49
N ILE A 629 6.58 -13.54 -32.41
CA ILE A 629 5.84 -13.68 -33.67
C ILE A 629 6.42 -14.78 -34.56
N ILE A 630 7.75 -14.83 -34.70
CA ILE A 630 8.48 -15.81 -35.50
C ILE A 630 8.23 -17.22 -34.96
N SER A 631 8.45 -17.42 -33.67
CA SER A 631 8.25 -18.71 -32.99
C SER A 631 6.78 -19.11 -32.87
N GLY A 632 5.85 -18.16 -32.99
CA GLY A 632 4.41 -18.40 -32.86
C GLY A 632 3.94 -18.53 -31.42
N VAL A 633 4.72 -17.99 -30.46
CA VAL A 633 4.38 -17.97 -29.04
C VAL A 633 3.58 -16.71 -28.73
N ASP A 634 2.43 -16.89 -28.09
CA ASP A 634 1.58 -15.80 -27.62
C ASP A 634 1.76 -15.54 -26.12
N ARG A 635 1.16 -14.45 -25.64
CA ARG A 635 1.20 -14.04 -24.23
C ARG A 635 0.66 -15.13 -23.30
N ALA A 636 -0.40 -15.84 -23.69
CA ALA A 636 -1.00 -16.88 -22.86
C ALA A 636 -0.01 -18.02 -22.60
N ARG A 637 0.77 -18.41 -23.62
CA ARG A 637 1.82 -19.42 -23.45
C ARG A 637 2.97 -18.95 -22.58
N LEU A 638 3.40 -17.69 -22.68
CA LEU A 638 4.43 -17.12 -21.79
C LEU A 638 3.95 -17.03 -20.33
N GLN A 639 2.70 -16.63 -20.10
CA GLN A 639 2.12 -16.61 -18.76
C GLN A 639 2.06 -18.03 -18.16
N ALA A 640 1.76 -19.06 -18.96
CA ALA A 640 1.75 -20.43 -18.49
C ALA A 640 3.14 -20.95 -18.06
N VAL A 641 4.23 -20.45 -18.68
CA VAL A 641 5.61 -20.74 -18.25
C VAL A 641 5.82 -20.27 -16.80
N HIS A 642 5.43 -19.02 -16.51
CA HIS A 642 5.67 -18.39 -15.21
C HIS A 642 4.67 -18.80 -14.12
N LEU A 643 3.39 -18.90 -14.44
CA LEU A 643 2.32 -19.17 -13.48
C LEU A 643 2.15 -20.66 -13.16
N ALA A 644 2.46 -21.52 -14.14
CA ALA A 644 2.16 -22.94 -14.08
C ALA A 644 3.37 -23.84 -14.34
N GLY A 645 4.57 -23.27 -14.28
CA GLY A 645 5.83 -23.98 -14.43
C GLY A 645 5.96 -24.75 -15.74
N GLU A 646 5.33 -24.28 -16.82
CA GLU A 646 5.53 -24.91 -18.13
C GLU A 646 6.96 -24.70 -18.64
N ALA A 647 7.47 -25.67 -19.38
CA ALA A 647 8.78 -25.55 -20.00
C ALA A 647 8.83 -24.39 -20.99
N THR A 648 10.00 -23.78 -21.10
CA THR A 648 10.22 -22.67 -22.02
C THR A 648 10.01 -23.15 -23.46
N PRO A 649 9.17 -22.50 -24.28
CA PRO A 649 8.91 -22.95 -25.65
C PRO A 649 10.19 -23.05 -26.47
N ALA A 650 10.52 -24.26 -26.93
CA ALA A 650 11.82 -24.56 -27.53
C ALA A 650 12.16 -23.70 -28.75
N LEU A 651 11.18 -23.45 -29.63
CA LEU A 651 11.34 -22.61 -30.82
C LEU A 651 11.55 -21.12 -30.49
N LEU A 652 10.94 -20.63 -29.40
CA LEU A 652 11.19 -19.25 -28.95
C LEU A 652 12.60 -19.12 -28.39
N ALA A 653 13.00 -20.04 -27.52
CA ALA A 653 14.35 -20.02 -26.94
C ALA A 653 15.44 -20.12 -28.01
N ASP A 654 15.27 -21.00 -29.00
CA ASP A 654 16.18 -21.12 -30.15
C ASP A 654 16.20 -19.83 -31.00
N THR A 655 15.04 -19.21 -31.26
CA THR A 655 14.97 -17.94 -32.02
C THR A 655 15.68 -16.81 -31.27
N LEU A 656 15.47 -16.69 -29.96
CA LEU A 656 16.10 -15.66 -29.12
C LEU A 656 17.62 -15.82 -29.09
N GLU A 657 18.10 -17.05 -28.87
CA GLU A 657 19.53 -17.33 -28.81
C GLU A 657 20.23 -17.03 -30.14
N ARG A 658 19.57 -17.36 -31.27
CA ARG A 658 20.06 -17.02 -32.60
C ARG A 658 20.05 -15.53 -32.88
N PHE A 659 19.02 -14.80 -32.42
CA PHE A 659 18.97 -13.34 -32.50
C PHE A 659 20.12 -12.71 -31.71
N THR A 660 20.35 -13.16 -30.47
CA THR A 660 21.47 -12.69 -29.64
C THR A 660 22.81 -12.91 -30.36
N LEU A 661 23.03 -14.11 -30.90
CA LEU A 661 24.28 -14.42 -31.63
C LEU A 661 24.43 -13.59 -32.92
N ALA A 662 23.36 -13.40 -33.69
CA ALA A 662 23.39 -12.59 -34.91
C ALA A 662 23.72 -11.11 -34.61
N GLN A 663 23.28 -10.60 -33.47
CA GLN A 663 23.61 -9.25 -33.02
C GLN A 663 25.06 -9.13 -32.53
N GLN A 664 25.57 -10.13 -31.81
CA GLN A 664 26.95 -10.17 -31.33
C GLN A 664 27.97 -10.41 -32.45
N MET A 665 27.57 -11.13 -33.51
CA MET A 665 28.45 -11.52 -34.62
C MET A 665 27.84 -11.09 -35.96
N PRO A 666 27.82 -9.78 -36.28
CA PRO A 666 27.09 -9.24 -37.43
C PRO A 666 27.62 -9.69 -38.80
N GLU A 667 28.84 -10.24 -38.87
CA GLU A 667 29.49 -10.66 -40.13
C GLU A 667 29.14 -12.10 -40.57
N LEU A 668 28.41 -12.85 -39.75
CA LEU A 668 28.10 -14.26 -40.03
C LEU A 668 26.77 -14.42 -40.76
N ASP A 669 26.76 -15.30 -41.76
CA ASP A 669 25.53 -15.74 -42.42
C ASP A 669 24.76 -16.79 -41.56
N GLY A 670 23.51 -17.07 -41.94
CA GLY A 670 22.67 -18.02 -41.20
C GLY A 670 23.23 -19.45 -41.12
N ALA A 671 24.05 -19.89 -42.08
CA ALA A 671 24.67 -21.20 -42.09
C ALA A 671 25.93 -21.26 -41.19
N ALA A 672 26.68 -20.16 -41.11
CA ALA A 672 27.81 -19.98 -40.20
C ALA A 672 27.34 -19.88 -38.75
N LEU A 673 26.26 -19.13 -38.48
CA LEU A 673 25.65 -19.07 -37.15
C LEU A 673 25.19 -20.45 -36.68
N THR A 674 24.59 -21.26 -37.56
CA THR A 674 24.18 -22.63 -37.22
C THR A 674 25.37 -23.53 -36.84
N ARG A 675 26.54 -23.32 -37.45
CA ARG A 675 27.77 -24.04 -37.11
C ARG A 675 28.39 -23.56 -35.79
N ILE A 676 28.43 -22.26 -35.54
CA ILE A 676 29.03 -21.66 -34.34
C ILE A 676 28.16 -21.88 -33.10
N TYR A 677 26.84 -21.83 -33.29
CA TYR A 677 25.85 -22.15 -32.25
C TYR A 677 25.88 -23.63 -31.82
N GLY A 678 26.43 -24.53 -32.66
CA GLY A 678 26.54 -25.96 -32.37
C GLY A 678 27.88 -26.34 -31.75
N ARG A 679 27.89 -26.76 -30.47
CA ARG A 679 28.96 -27.66 -29.95
C ARG A 679 28.85 -29.03 -30.64
N THR A 680 29.93 -29.82 -30.65
CA THR A 680 29.90 -31.22 -31.13
C THR A 680 28.73 -31.96 -30.48
N ALA A 681 27.84 -32.48 -31.32
CA ALA A 681 26.65 -33.19 -30.87
C ALA A 681 27.03 -34.47 -30.12
N SER A 682 26.37 -34.74 -28.99
CA SER A 682 26.48 -36.07 -28.38
C SER A 682 25.83 -37.13 -29.27
N ALA A 683 26.15 -38.41 -29.05
CA ALA A 683 25.51 -39.50 -29.80
C ALA A 683 23.97 -39.48 -29.68
N ALA A 684 23.45 -39.06 -28.51
CA ALA A 684 22.02 -38.94 -28.25
C ALA A 684 21.37 -37.78 -29.03
N GLU A 685 22.06 -36.63 -29.11
CA GLU A 685 21.64 -35.45 -29.87
C GLU A 685 21.66 -35.76 -31.37
N GLN A 686 22.74 -36.38 -31.86
CA GLN A 686 22.87 -36.74 -33.27
C GLN A 686 21.77 -37.72 -33.70
N ARG A 687 21.48 -38.74 -32.89
CA ARG A 687 20.37 -39.68 -33.13
C ARG A 687 19.02 -38.95 -33.27
N MET A 688 18.80 -37.90 -32.48
CA MET A 688 17.55 -37.12 -32.53
C MET A 688 17.48 -36.30 -33.81
N CYS A 689 18.56 -35.65 -34.21
CA CYS A 689 18.68 -34.95 -35.50
C CYS A 689 18.44 -35.90 -36.68
N ASP A 690 19.01 -37.11 -36.64
CA ASP A 690 18.84 -38.11 -37.70
C ASP A 690 17.39 -38.63 -37.78
N THR A 691 16.71 -38.74 -36.63
CA THR A 691 15.31 -39.19 -36.56
C THR A 691 14.33 -38.11 -37.02
N TYR A 692 14.63 -36.84 -36.74
CA TYR A 692 13.74 -35.69 -36.99
C TYR A 692 14.48 -34.65 -37.84
N ALA A 693 14.46 -34.86 -39.16
CA ALA A 693 15.40 -34.29 -40.12
C ALA A 693 15.30 -32.77 -40.48
N PRO A 694 14.75 -31.88 -39.64
CA PRO A 694 15.25 -30.50 -39.62
C PRO A 694 15.76 -30.03 -38.25
N LEU A 695 15.72 -30.87 -37.21
CA LEU A 695 16.22 -30.48 -35.88
C LEU A 695 17.73 -30.21 -35.93
N THR A 696 18.13 -29.14 -35.23
CA THR A 696 19.54 -28.81 -34.99
C THR A 696 20.01 -29.41 -33.67
N PRO A 697 21.33 -29.65 -33.48
CA PRO A 697 21.86 -30.17 -32.22
C PRO A 697 21.45 -29.37 -30.97
N PRO A 698 21.37 -28.02 -31.01
CA PRO A 698 20.91 -27.24 -29.85
C PRO A 698 19.44 -27.47 -29.48
N LEU A 699 18.54 -27.58 -30.47
CA LEU A 699 17.14 -27.94 -30.23
C LEU A 699 17.02 -29.38 -29.69
N ALA A 700 17.78 -30.32 -30.25
CA ALA A 700 17.84 -31.69 -29.74
C ALA A 700 18.31 -31.73 -28.28
N ARG A 701 19.36 -30.98 -27.94
CA ARG A 701 19.86 -30.86 -26.55
C ARG A 701 18.79 -30.32 -25.61
N ARG A 702 18.09 -29.24 -25.99
CA ARG A 702 17.03 -28.63 -25.17
C ARG A 702 15.88 -29.59 -24.92
N LEU A 703 15.50 -30.38 -25.93
CA LEU A 703 14.46 -31.40 -25.81
C LEU A 703 14.91 -32.57 -24.91
N LEU A 704 16.15 -33.04 -25.07
CA LEU A 704 16.70 -34.15 -24.30
C LEU A 704 17.04 -33.78 -22.83
N ALA A 705 17.35 -32.51 -22.55
CA ALA A 705 17.64 -32.02 -21.20
C ALA A 705 16.48 -32.19 -20.20
N ARG A 706 15.27 -32.45 -20.72
CA ARG A 706 14.03 -32.60 -19.96
C ARG A 706 13.71 -34.06 -19.63
N LEU A 707 14.54 -34.99 -20.10
CA LEU A 707 14.42 -36.41 -19.77
C LEU A 707 15.01 -36.72 -18.40
N SER A 708 14.40 -37.64 -17.68
CA SER A 708 15.03 -38.26 -16.51
C SER A 708 16.30 -39.00 -16.94
N PRO A 709 17.27 -39.22 -16.02
CA PRO A 709 18.48 -40.00 -16.33
C PRO A 709 18.16 -41.38 -16.92
N GLU A 710 17.09 -42.03 -16.45
CA GLU A 710 16.62 -43.31 -16.95
C GLU A 710 16.05 -43.21 -18.38
N ALA A 711 15.20 -42.21 -18.66
CA ALA A 711 14.61 -42.03 -19.98
C ALA A 711 15.68 -41.62 -21.02
N LEU A 712 16.68 -40.85 -20.62
CA LEU A 712 17.82 -40.50 -21.46
C LEU A 712 18.67 -41.74 -21.80
N ALA A 713 18.92 -42.61 -20.82
CA ALA A 713 19.61 -43.88 -21.04
C ALA A 713 18.83 -44.80 -21.99
N ASN A 714 17.50 -44.87 -21.87
CA ASN A 714 16.64 -45.63 -22.78
C ASN A 714 16.67 -45.08 -24.21
N TRP A 715 16.65 -43.75 -24.38
CA TRP A 715 16.81 -43.12 -25.70
C TRP A 715 18.18 -43.47 -26.33
N GLN A 716 19.25 -43.42 -25.53
CA GLN A 716 20.60 -43.77 -25.98
C GLN A 716 20.72 -45.24 -26.39
N ALA A 717 20.25 -46.16 -25.56
CA ALA A 717 20.39 -47.61 -25.80
C ALA A 717 19.41 -48.13 -26.86
N GLN A 718 18.12 -47.78 -26.75
CA GLN A 718 17.03 -48.43 -27.48
C GLN A 718 16.36 -47.50 -28.52
N GLY A 719 16.54 -46.18 -28.41
CA GLY A 719 15.91 -45.21 -29.33
C GLY A 719 14.44 -44.97 -29.07
N THR A 720 13.99 -45.19 -27.83
CA THR A 720 12.60 -45.03 -27.44
C THR A 720 12.42 -43.70 -26.71
N LEU A 721 11.55 -42.82 -27.22
CA LEU A 721 11.17 -41.57 -26.55
C LEU A 721 9.82 -41.70 -25.85
N PRO A 722 9.60 -40.98 -24.74
CA PRO A 722 8.26 -40.78 -24.21
C PRO A 722 7.30 -40.15 -25.25
N ALA A 723 6.02 -40.53 -25.20
CA ALA A 723 5.01 -40.11 -26.18
C ALA A 723 4.87 -38.58 -26.31
N TRP A 724 4.91 -37.85 -25.18
CA TRP A 724 4.82 -36.39 -25.17
C TRP A 724 6.00 -35.74 -25.92
N LEU A 725 7.23 -36.24 -25.73
CA LEU A 725 8.44 -35.67 -26.32
C LEU A 725 8.53 -36.02 -27.81
N HIS A 726 8.04 -37.20 -28.18
CA HIS A 726 7.85 -37.57 -29.58
C HIS A 726 6.91 -36.59 -30.30
N LEU A 727 5.73 -36.31 -29.72
CA LEU A 727 4.77 -35.36 -30.28
C LEU A 727 5.32 -33.93 -30.36
N GLU A 728 6.05 -33.50 -29.34
CA GLU A 728 6.69 -32.17 -29.32
C GLU A 728 7.80 -32.06 -30.39
N ALA A 729 8.66 -33.08 -30.52
CA ALA A 729 9.68 -33.14 -31.56
C ALA A 729 9.08 -33.14 -32.97
N GLU A 730 7.97 -33.85 -33.20
CA GLU A 730 7.22 -33.82 -34.46
C GLU A 730 6.59 -32.45 -34.74
N GLN A 731 6.09 -31.76 -33.72
CA GLN A 731 5.55 -30.41 -33.86
C GLN A 731 6.66 -29.41 -34.24
N ILE A 732 7.77 -29.42 -33.51
CA ILE A 732 8.93 -28.56 -33.81
C ILE A 732 9.43 -28.83 -35.22
N THR A 733 9.55 -30.10 -35.61
CA THR A 733 9.95 -30.50 -36.96
C THR A 733 9.05 -29.92 -38.05
N ARG A 734 7.74 -29.82 -37.80
CA ARG A 734 6.77 -29.24 -38.74
C ARG A 734 6.85 -27.71 -38.79
N ASP A 735 7.06 -27.05 -37.66
CA ASP A 735 6.99 -25.60 -37.55
C ASP A 735 8.34 -24.91 -37.87
N LEU A 736 9.46 -25.61 -37.66
CA LEU A 736 10.81 -25.06 -37.79
C LEU A 736 11.12 -24.46 -39.17
N PRO A 737 10.74 -25.06 -40.32
CA PRO A 737 10.96 -24.43 -41.63
C PRO A 737 10.27 -23.06 -41.77
N LEU A 738 9.06 -22.90 -41.24
CA LEU A 738 8.36 -21.61 -41.22
C LEU A 738 9.02 -20.63 -40.28
N VAL A 739 9.45 -21.07 -39.11
CA VAL A 739 10.22 -20.24 -38.15
C VAL A 739 11.45 -19.68 -38.85
N ARG A 740 12.24 -20.51 -39.55
CA ARG A 740 13.42 -20.06 -40.31
C ARG A 740 13.07 -19.14 -41.48
N ALA A 741 11.97 -19.41 -42.17
CA ALA A 741 11.49 -18.53 -43.24
C ALA A 741 11.17 -17.12 -42.71
N LEU A 742 10.43 -17.05 -41.59
CA LEU A 742 10.06 -15.79 -40.92
C LEU A 742 11.28 -15.09 -40.32
N GLU A 743 12.19 -15.83 -39.68
CA GLU A 743 13.46 -15.31 -39.13
C GLU A 743 14.20 -14.50 -40.20
N GLY A 744 14.32 -15.03 -41.43
CA GLY A 744 14.94 -14.34 -42.55
C GLY A 744 14.20 -13.11 -43.10
N LEU A 745 12.92 -12.91 -42.78
CA LEU A 745 12.19 -11.68 -43.11
C LEU A 745 12.46 -10.56 -42.11
N TYR A 746 12.63 -10.90 -40.83
CA TYR A 746 12.94 -9.93 -39.78
C TYR A 746 14.43 -9.63 -39.70
N GLN A 747 15.27 -10.63 -39.99
CA GLN A 747 16.72 -10.55 -40.06
C GLN A 747 17.20 -10.99 -41.46
N PRO A 748 17.23 -10.07 -42.46
CA PRO A 748 17.55 -10.40 -43.85
C PRO A 748 18.87 -11.15 -44.08
N ARG A 749 19.86 -10.99 -43.18
CA ARG A 749 21.14 -11.75 -43.23
C ARG A 749 20.97 -13.25 -42.92
N LEU A 750 19.90 -13.61 -42.23
CA LEU A 750 19.53 -14.99 -41.92
C LEU A 750 18.62 -15.59 -43.00
N ALA A 751 18.33 -14.84 -44.07
CA ALA A 751 17.43 -15.27 -45.13
C ALA A 751 17.92 -16.55 -45.83
N ASN A 752 17.04 -17.54 -45.86
CA ASN A 752 17.25 -18.77 -46.60
C ASN A 752 16.26 -18.82 -47.79
N ARG A 753 16.28 -19.94 -48.51
CA ARG A 753 15.41 -20.14 -49.68
C ARG A 753 13.92 -20.07 -49.35
N ASP A 754 13.52 -20.51 -48.16
CA ASP A 754 12.12 -20.44 -47.73
C ASP A 754 11.73 -19.01 -47.30
N SER A 755 12.66 -18.21 -46.78
CA SER A 755 12.44 -16.77 -46.52
C SER A 755 12.15 -16.01 -47.83
N GLU A 756 12.90 -16.31 -48.90
CA GLU A 756 12.68 -15.72 -50.24
C GLU A 756 11.32 -16.10 -50.83
N ARG A 757 10.94 -17.38 -50.70
CA ARG A 757 9.61 -17.85 -51.12
C ARG A 757 8.50 -17.16 -50.34
N LEU A 758 8.65 -17.02 -49.03
CA LEU A 758 7.69 -16.33 -48.18
C LEU A 758 7.59 -14.84 -48.54
N LEU A 759 8.72 -14.18 -48.78
CA LEU A 759 8.79 -12.78 -49.21
C LEU A 759 7.96 -12.56 -50.48
N LEU A 760 8.23 -13.33 -51.55
CA LEU A 760 7.48 -13.20 -52.80
C LEU A 760 6.01 -13.60 -52.63
N ALA A 761 5.71 -14.65 -51.87
CA ALA A 761 4.33 -15.06 -51.60
C ALA A 761 3.52 -13.98 -50.86
N CYS A 762 4.14 -13.23 -49.94
CA CYS A 762 3.54 -12.07 -49.30
C CYS A 762 3.28 -10.95 -50.31
N MET A 763 4.27 -10.63 -51.17
CA MET A 763 4.15 -9.55 -52.15
C MET A 763 3.03 -9.79 -53.17
N GLN A 764 2.84 -11.03 -53.63
CA GLN A 764 1.76 -11.38 -54.56
C GLN A 764 0.36 -11.09 -54.00
N ARG A 765 0.23 -10.94 -52.68
CA ARG A 765 -1.04 -10.63 -52.00
C ARG A 765 -1.31 -9.14 -51.84
N TYR A 766 -0.40 -8.27 -52.26
CA TYR A 766 -0.63 -6.83 -52.21
C TYR A 766 -1.76 -6.44 -53.17
N SER A 767 -2.70 -5.64 -52.66
CA SER A 767 -3.79 -5.09 -53.46
C SER A 767 -3.22 -4.24 -54.60
N GLY A 768 -3.59 -4.54 -55.85
CA GLY A 768 -3.12 -3.80 -57.03
C GLY A 768 -1.79 -4.28 -57.60
N TRP A 769 -1.40 -5.55 -57.40
CA TRP A 769 -0.22 -6.14 -58.05
C TRP A 769 -0.28 -5.97 -59.59
N PRO A 770 0.75 -5.42 -60.26
CA PRO A 770 0.71 -5.19 -61.70
C PRO A 770 0.74 -6.51 -62.48
N GLN A 771 -0.22 -6.71 -63.39
CA GLN A 771 -0.24 -7.91 -64.25
C GLN A 771 0.95 -7.98 -65.21
N GLN A 772 1.54 -6.84 -65.54
CA GLN A 772 2.67 -6.73 -66.47
C GLN A 772 4.05 -6.94 -65.81
N LEU A 773 4.11 -7.21 -64.51
CA LEU A 773 5.37 -7.38 -63.77
C LEU A 773 5.60 -8.84 -63.35
N ARG A 774 6.79 -9.35 -63.66
CA ARG A 774 7.33 -10.59 -63.07
C ARG A 774 8.55 -10.29 -62.21
N VAL A 775 8.59 -10.85 -61.01
CA VAL A 775 9.75 -10.80 -60.11
C VAL A 775 10.34 -12.20 -60.03
N GLU A 776 11.64 -12.33 -60.28
CA GLU A 776 12.38 -13.59 -60.24
C GLU A 776 13.63 -13.45 -59.37
N ILE A 777 13.88 -14.44 -58.52
CA ILE A 777 15.15 -14.63 -57.82
C ILE A 777 15.82 -15.87 -58.45
N ARG A 778 17.02 -15.71 -59.01
CA ARG A 778 17.79 -16.77 -59.67
C ARG A 778 19.13 -17.01 -58.99
N GLU A 779 19.67 -18.20 -59.16
CA GLU A 779 20.96 -18.59 -58.59
C GLU A 779 22.13 -18.12 -59.46
N ALA A 780 22.98 -17.23 -58.92
CA ALA A 780 24.26 -16.73 -59.43
C ALA A 780 24.30 -16.05 -60.82
N THR A 781 23.49 -16.48 -61.79
CA THR A 781 23.49 -15.99 -63.18
C THR A 781 22.06 -15.78 -63.71
N PRO A 782 21.87 -14.94 -64.74
CA PRO A 782 20.56 -14.70 -65.35
C PRO A 782 19.91 -15.96 -65.95
N GLU A 783 20.72 -16.90 -66.43
CA GLU A 783 20.28 -18.20 -66.94
C GLU A 783 20.22 -19.28 -65.83
N GLY A 784 20.58 -18.92 -64.60
CA GLY A 784 20.59 -19.82 -63.45
C GLY A 784 19.21 -20.29 -63.02
N THR A 785 19.20 -21.29 -62.13
CA THR A 785 17.98 -21.90 -61.59
C THR A 785 17.09 -20.84 -60.96
N VAL A 786 15.80 -20.83 -61.29
CA VAL A 786 14.81 -19.98 -60.61
C VAL A 786 14.61 -20.51 -59.19
N LEU A 787 15.01 -19.70 -58.21
CA LEU A 787 14.88 -20.01 -56.79
C LEU A 787 13.47 -19.74 -56.29
N ALA A 788 12.88 -18.61 -56.71
CA ALA A 788 11.50 -18.21 -56.46
C ALA A 788 11.04 -17.17 -57.50
N ALA A 789 9.74 -17.14 -57.84
CA ALA A 789 9.16 -16.16 -58.77
C ALA A 789 7.67 -15.89 -58.52
N ILE A 790 7.21 -14.67 -58.85
CA ILE A 790 5.80 -14.25 -58.83
C ILE A 790 5.49 -13.36 -60.04
N GLY A 791 4.22 -13.33 -60.47
CA GLY A 791 3.77 -12.61 -61.67
C GLY A 791 3.58 -13.54 -62.88
N ASP A 792 2.98 -13.01 -63.95
CA ASP A 792 2.72 -13.76 -65.18
C ASP A 792 4.04 -14.06 -65.92
N GLU A 793 4.14 -15.24 -66.53
CA GLU A 793 5.32 -15.58 -67.32
C GLU A 793 5.47 -14.72 -68.58
N GLN A 794 4.35 -14.23 -69.09
CA GLN A 794 4.26 -13.35 -70.26
C GLN A 794 4.33 -11.86 -69.91
N ALA A 795 4.61 -11.51 -68.65
CA ALA A 795 4.80 -10.14 -68.20
C ALA A 795 5.87 -9.40 -69.02
N SER A 796 5.55 -8.17 -69.45
CA SER A 796 6.44 -7.32 -70.25
C SER A 796 7.56 -6.67 -69.44
N GLU A 797 7.39 -6.51 -68.12
CA GLU A 797 8.41 -6.00 -67.20
C GLU A 797 8.94 -7.12 -66.31
N ARG A 798 10.27 -7.22 -66.18
CA ARG A 798 10.94 -8.24 -65.36
C ARG A 798 11.90 -7.61 -64.36
N CYS A 799 11.75 -7.97 -63.09
CA CYS A 799 12.66 -7.63 -62.00
C CYS A 799 13.43 -8.89 -61.63
N LEU A 800 14.72 -8.94 -62.00
CA LEU A 800 15.57 -10.12 -61.80
C LEU A 800 16.63 -9.86 -60.73
N LEU A 801 16.63 -10.68 -59.68
CA LEU A 801 17.66 -10.72 -58.65
C LEU A 801 18.50 -11.99 -58.78
N LEU A 802 19.83 -11.83 -58.77
CA LEU A 802 20.78 -12.94 -58.77
C LEU A 802 21.31 -13.15 -57.35
N ARG A 803 20.98 -14.29 -56.75
CA ARG A 803 21.45 -14.70 -55.43
C ARG A 803 22.84 -15.34 -55.52
N SER A 804 23.78 -14.85 -54.73
CA SER A 804 25.11 -15.45 -54.53
C SER A 804 25.39 -15.62 -53.02
N GLY A 805 26.54 -16.23 -52.67
CA GLY A 805 26.98 -16.30 -51.27
C GLY A 805 27.29 -14.93 -50.63
N GLN A 806 27.41 -13.86 -51.43
CA GLN A 806 27.69 -12.50 -50.97
C GLN A 806 26.42 -11.63 -50.85
N GLY A 807 25.25 -12.14 -51.23
CA GLY A 807 23.97 -11.41 -51.23
C GLY A 807 23.27 -11.41 -52.60
N TYR A 808 22.51 -10.36 -52.87
CA TYR A 808 21.63 -10.21 -54.04
C TYR A 808 22.15 -9.14 -55.00
N GLU A 809 22.40 -9.52 -56.25
CA GLU A 809 22.75 -8.61 -57.36
C GLU A 809 21.51 -8.31 -58.22
N VAL A 810 21.33 -7.04 -58.62
CA VAL A 810 20.21 -6.60 -59.46
C VAL A 810 20.57 -6.68 -60.95
N PHE A 811 19.83 -7.46 -61.74
CA PHE A 811 20.06 -7.63 -63.18
C PHE A 811 19.07 -6.86 -64.05
N ASN A 812 19.56 -5.90 -64.84
CA ASN A 812 18.74 -5.07 -65.75
C ASN A 812 19.04 -5.28 -67.25
N GLY A 813 19.57 -6.44 -67.66
CA GLY A 813 19.69 -6.82 -69.07
C GLY A 813 21.04 -6.58 -69.78
N GLU A 814 22.01 -5.89 -69.17
CA GLU A 814 23.36 -5.70 -69.76
C GLU A 814 24.48 -5.86 -68.70
N ARG A 815 25.55 -6.59 -69.03
CA ARG A 815 26.82 -6.66 -68.27
C ARG A 815 27.93 -5.97 -69.08
N PRO A 816 28.62 -4.95 -68.53
CA PRO A 816 29.91 -5.27 -67.91
C PRO A 816 30.24 -4.50 -66.61
N VAL A 817 29.32 -3.72 -66.03
CA VAL A 817 29.63 -2.96 -64.79
C VAL A 817 29.19 -3.74 -63.55
N ALA A 818 30.12 -4.00 -62.63
CA ALA A 818 29.84 -4.58 -61.32
C ALA A 818 28.86 -3.70 -60.55
N ARG A 819 27.66 -4.22 -60.26
CA ARG A 819 26.62 -3.51 -59.51
C ARG A 819 26.72 -3.83 -58.03
N PRO A 820 26.20 -2.94 -57.15
CA PRO A 820 26.21 -3.19 -55.72
C PRO A 820 25.47 -4.49 -55.40
N VAL A 821 26.15 -5.37 -54.65
CA VAL A 821 25.53 -6.55 -54.04
C VAL A 821 24.86 -6.11 -52.75
N HIS A 822 23.57 -6.36 -52.64
CA HIS A 822 22.79 -6.05 -51.44
C HIS A 822 22.74 -7.27 -50.53
N ALA A 823 23.11 -7.13 -49.26
CA ALA A 823 22.92 -8.20 -48.27
C ALA A 823 21.43 -8.43 -47.92
N ASP A 824 20.59 -7.42 -48.15
CA ASP A 824 19.17 -7.41 -47.83
C ASP A 824 18.29 -7.54 -49.09
N ALA A 825 17.43 -8.57 -49.11
CA ALA A 825 16.50 -8.82 -50.20
C ALA A 825 15.49 -7.68 -50.40
N TYR A 826 15.08 -6.95 -49.36
CA TYR A 826 14.18 -5.80 -49.49
C TYR A 826 14.87 -4.66 -50.23
N GLN A 827 16.13 -4.38 -49.91
CA GLN A 827 16.92 -3.37 -50.62
C GLN A 827 17.16 -3.77 -52.08
N ALA A 828 17.50 -5.04 -52.32
CA ALA A 828 17.70 -5.55 -53.67
C ALA A 828 16.42 -5.44 -54.52
N LEU A 829 15.28 -5.89 -53.98
CA LEU A 829 13.99 -5.80 -54.64
C LEU A 829 13.58 -4.35 -54.92
N TYR A 830 13.73 -3.48 -53.92
CA TYR A 830 13.43 -2.06 -54.10
C TYR A 830 14.35 -1.44 -55.14
N ALA A 831 15.65 -1.74 -55.13
CA ALA A 831 16.61 -1.22 -56.11
C ALA A 831 16.26 -1.67 -57.54
N ALA A 832 15.88 -2.94 -57.70
CA ALA A 832 15.47 -3.57 -58.96
C ALA A 832 14.09 -3.12 -59.47
N ALA A 833 13.28 -2.47 -58.63
CA ALA A 833 11.92 -2.10 -59.00
C ALA A 833 11.85 -0.91 -59.98
N PRO A 834 10.91 -0.95 -60.94
CA PRO A 834 10.60 0.19 -61.79
C PRO A 834 10.00 1.38 -61.00
N PRO A 835 10.04 2.62 -61.55
CA PRO A 835 9.69 3.85 -60.82
C PRO A 835 8.24 3.92 -60.29
N ASN A 836 7.30 3.26 -60.96
CA ASN A 836 5.92 3.10 -60.53
C ASN A 836 5.81 2.25 -59.24
N LEU A 837 6.58 1.17 -59.15
CA LEU A 837 6.61 0.30 -57.98
C LEU A 837 7.37 0.90 -56.81
N LYS A 838 8.47 1.61 -57.06
CA LYS A 838 9.16 2.39 -56.02
C LYS A 838 8.23 3.39 -55.35
N ARG A 839 7.37 4.07 -56.11
CA ARG A 839 6.30 4.95 -55.57
C ARG A 839 5.25 4.19 -54.76
N ALA A 840 4.82 3.02 -55.23
CA ALA A 840 3.81 2.20 -54.54
C ALA A 840 4.34 1.54 -53.24
N TRP A 841 5.64 1.21 -53.22
CA TRP A 841 6.32 0.59 -52.08
C TRP A 841 6.88 1.63 -51.10
N GLY A 842 7.11 2.87 -51.54
CA GLY A 842 7.64 3.96 -50.73
C GLY A 842 9.15 3.84 -50.56
N SER A 843 9.60 2.92 -49.69
CA SER A 843 11.01 2.65 -49.40
C SER A 843 11.25 1.14 -49.20
N ALA A 844 12.51 0.70 -49.19
CA ALA A 844 12.86 -0.68 -48.85
C ALA A 844 12.39 -1.06 -47.43
N GLY A 845 12.52 -0.15 -46.46
CA GLY A 845 12.03 -0.35 -45.09
C GLY A 845 10.51 -0.50 -45.03
N ALA A 846 9.76 0.35 -45.73
CA ALA A 846 8.30 0.27 -45.78
C ALA A 846 7.81 -1.03 -46.45
N LEU A 847 8.53 -1.51 -47.47
CA LEU A 847 8.30 -2.83 -48.06
C LEU A 847 8.56 -3.96 -47.05
N GLY A 848 9.63 -3.85 -46.28
CA GLY A 848 9.96 -4.75 -45.17
C GLY A 848 8.82 -4.85 -44.16
N GLU A 849 8.43 -3.72 -43.57
CA GLU A 849 7.35 -3.67 -42.57
C GLU A 849 6.02 -4.22 -43.09
N ARG A 850 5.65 -3.88 -44.33
CA ARG A 850 4.40 -4.35 -44.94
C ARG A 850 4.42 -5.87 -45.12
N THR A 851 5.54 -6.42 -45.60
CA THR A 851 5.73 -7.86 -45.77
C THR A 851 5.67 -8.56 -44.40
N GLN A 852 6.42 -8.07 -43.41
CA GLN A 852 6.48 -8.63 -42.07
C GLN A 852 5.10 -8.63 -41.38
N ARG A 853 4.35 -7.52 -41.46
CA ARG A 853 2.97 -7.43 -40.94
C ARG A 853 2.04 -8.46 -41.57
N LEU A 854 2.09 -8.63 -42.90
CA LEU A 854 1.27 -9.62 -43.59
C LEU A 854 1.68 -11.06 -43.24
N ALA A 855 2.99 -11.31 -43.17
CA ALA A 855 3.54 -12.60 -42.79
C ALA A 855 3.07 -13.01 -41.38
N ALA A 856 3.11 -12.07 -40.42
CA ALA A 856 2.63 -12.26 -39.05
C ALA A 856 1.10 -12.50 -39.00
N ALA A 857 0.30 -11.63 -39.64
CA ALA A 857 -1.16 -11.71 -39.61
C ALA A 857 -1.71 -13.04 -40.16
N GLU A 858 -0.98 -13.66 -41.08
CA GLU A 858 -1.40 -14.91 -41.72
C GLU A 858 -0.49 -16.10 -41.45
N ARG A 859 0.29 -16.05 -40.36
CA ARG A 859 1.29 -17.07 -39.98
C ARG A 859 0.79 -18.50 -40.20
N ARG A 860 -0.42 -18.82 -39.73
CA ARG A 860 -1.03 -20.16 -39.79
C ARG A 860 -1.38 -20.63 -41.21
N LYS A 861 -1.49 -19.73 -42.19
CA LYS A 861 -1.87 -20.04 -43.58
C LYS A 861 -0.65 -20.34 -44.46
N TRP A 862 0.54 -19.86 -44.09
CA TRP A 862 1.75 -19.99 -44.92
C TRP A 862 2.23 -21.42 -45.14
N PRO A 863 2.19 -22.36 -44.17
CA PRO A 863 2.65 -23.72 -44.43
C PRO A 863 1.93 -24.39 -45.60
N MET A 864 0.61 -24.24 -45.65
CA MET A 864 -0.21 -24.77 -46.74
C MET A 864 0.10 -24.10 -48.08
N ARG A 865 0.42 -22.80 -48.08
CA ARG A 865 0.66 -22.03 -49.30
C ARG A 865 2.05 -22.23 -49.89
N LEU A 866 3.08 -22.34 -49.04
CA LEU A 866 4.46 -22.44 -49.48
C LEU A 866 4.85 -23.87 -49.88
N TRP A 867 4.36 -24.87 -49.16
CA TRP A 867 4.79 -26.26 -49.35
C TRP A 867 3.64 -27.23 -49.70
N GLY A 868 2.41 -26.73 -49.81
CA GLY A 868 1.24 -27.53 -50.19
C GLY A 868 0.81 -28.58 -49.15
N PRO A 869 -0.21 -29.40 -49.46
CA PRO A 869 -0.72 -30.45 -48.56
C PRO A 869 0.28 -31.61 -48.34
N GLN A 870 1.40 -31.65 -49.05
CA GLN A 870 2.44 -32.70 -48.96
C GLN A 870 3.59 -32.38 -47.98
N ALA A 871 3.59 -31.25 -47.29
CA ALA A 871 4.41 -31.08 -46.08
C ALA A 871 3.91 -32.10 -45.03
N LYS A 872 4.52 -33.28 -44.98
CA LYS A 872 4.04 -34.51 -44.33
C LYS A 872 3.26 -34.22 -43.03
N ARG A 873 1.94 -34.35 -43.12
CA ARG A 873 1.06 -34.61 -41.97
C ARG A 873 1.09 -36.11 -41.70
N PRO A 874 1.75 -36.62 -40.64
CA PRO A 874 1.26 -37.84 -40.03
C PRO A 874 -0.05 -37.46 -39.35
N THR A 875 -1.17 -37.91 -39.91
CA THR A 875 -2.41 -37.98 -39.14
C THR A 875 -2.22 -39.06 -38.09
N PRO A 876 -2.37 -38.77 -36.78
CA PRO A 876 -2.59 -39.85 -35.83
C PRO A 876 -3.86 -40.56 -36.28
N ARG A 877 -3.75 -41.85 -36.57
CA ARG A 877 -4.87 -42.71 -36.96
C ARG A 877 -5.79 -42.94 -35.76
N HIS A 878 -6.49 -41.92 -35.31
CA HIS A 878 -7.70 -42.06 -34.51
C HIS A 878 -8.71 -41.02 -35.02
N ARG A 879 -9.58 -41.45 -35.94
CA ARG A 879 -10.69 -40.64 -36.46
C ARG A 879 -11.83 -40.63 -35.44
N LEU A 880 -12.37 -39.44 -35.17
CA LEU A 880 -13.75 -39.14 -35.53
C LEU A 880 -13.74 -37.90 -36.47
N ARG A 881 -14.61 -37.93 -37.49
CA ARG A 881 -14.69 -36.92 -38.56
C ARG A 881 -15.44 -35.69 -38.04
N GLY A 882 -14.83 -34.51 -38.19
CA GLY A 882 -15.50 -33.21 -38.06
C GLY A 882 -14.94 -32.36 -36.93
N GLY A 883 -14.00 -31.48 -37.26
CA GLY A 883 -13.43 -30.50 -36.33
C GLY A 883 -12.26 -29.79 -36.98
N ALA A 884 -12.31 -28.46 -37.07
CA ALA A 884 -11.17 -27.64 -37.43
C ALA A 884 -10.06 -27.81 -36.36
N PRO A 885 -8.77 -27.71 -36.72
CA PRO A 885 -7.69 -27.84 -35.75
C PRO A 885 -7.72 -26.66 -34.76
N VAL A 886 -8.22 -26.91 -33.55
CA VAL A 886 -7.79 -26.19 -32.35
C VAL A 886 -6.31 -26.53 -32.20
N THR A 887 -5.45 -25.52 -32.10
CA THR A 887 -4.05 -25.73 -31.70
C THR A 887 -4.10 -26.54 -30.41
N PRO A 888 -3.69 -27.82 -30.38
CA PRO A 888 -3.59 -28.52 -29.11
C PRO A 888 -2.52 -27.75 -28.33
N LEU A 889 -2.82 -27.38 -27.08
CA LEU A 889 -1.74 -27.26 -26.10
C LEU A 889 -0.87 -28.51 -26.28
N ALA A 890 0.43 -28.31 -26.47
CA ALA A 890 1.37 -29.43 -26.51
C ALA A 890 1.05 -30.35 -25.32
N PRO A 891 1.04 -31.69 -25.50
CA PRO A 891 0.81 -32.59 -24.38
C PRO A 891 1.71 -32.17 -23.24
N ALA A 892 1.14 -32.00 -22.05
CA ALA A 892 1.87 -31.57 -20.86
C ALA A 892 3.14 -32.41 -20.77
N SER A 893 4.29 -31.77 -20.89
CA SER A 893 5.53 -32.46 -20.65
C SER A 893 5.51 -32.95 -19.20
N PRO A 894 5.83 -34.22 -18.94
CA PRO A 894 5.91 -34.80 -17.62
C PRO A 894 7.22 -34.32 -17.00
N PHE A 895 7.23 -33.06 -16.59
CA PHE A 895 7.62 -32.87 -15.21
C PHE A 895 6.54 -33.59 -14.40
N PHE A 896 6.89 -34.78 -13.92
CA PHE A 896 6.06 -35.56 -13.03
C PHE A 896 5.51 -34.63 -11.94
N ASN A 897 4.18 -34.62 -11.76
CA ASN A 897 3.41 -33.76 -10.85
C ASN A 897 3.34 -32.26 -11.22
N GLN A 898 2.55 -31.89 -12.23
CA GLN A 898 1.90 -30.59 -12.14
C GLN A 898 0.95 -30.65 -10.95
N SER A 899 1.32 -29.94 -9.88
CA SER A 899 0.50 -29.85 -8.69
C SER A 899 -0.87 -29.27 -9.04
N VAL A 900 -1.91 -29.65 -8.30
CA VAL A 900 -3.25 -29.03 -8.43
C VAL A 900 -3.18 -27.49 -8.42
N PRO A 901 -2.34 -26.84 -7.57
CA PRO A 901 -2.09 -25.40 -7.65
C PRO A 901 -1.58 -24.89 -9.00
N ALA A 902 -0.64 -25.57 -9.66
CA ALA A 902 -0.11 -25.12 -10.95
C ALA A 902 -1.19 -25.12 -12.05
N ARG A 903 -2.08 -26.11 -12.05
CA ARG A 903 -3.21 -26.17 -12.99
C ARG A 903 -4.29 -25.14 -12.66
N LEU A 904 -4.57 -24.94 -11.37
CA LEU A 904 -5.48 -23.88 -10.91
C LEU A 904 -5.01 -22.49 -11.39
N ARG A 905 -3.71 -22.19 -11.35
CA ARG A 905 -3.17 -20.91 -11.82
C ARG A 905 -3.26 -20.70 -13.33
N ARG A 906 -3.35 -21.76 -14.13
CA ARG A 906 -3.67 -21.61 -15.57
C ARG A 906 -5.12 -21.20 -15.79
N LEU A 907 -6.02 -21.72 -14.96
CA LEU A 907 -7.44 -21.41 -15.01
C LEU A 907 -7.72 -20.01 -14.44
N TYR A 908 -7.12 -19.71 -13.29
CA TYR A 908 -7.28 -18.50 -12.49
C TYR A 908 -5.90 -17.86 -12.25
N PRO A 909 -5.38 -17.06 -13.18
CA PRO A 909 -4.03 -16.46 -13.06
C PRO A 909 -3.79 -15.65 -11.79
N SER A 910 -4.85 -15.06 -11.21
CA SER A 910 -4.81 -14.28 -9.98
C SER A 910 -4.87 -15.12 -8.70
N ILE A 911 -5.04 -16.45 -8.77
CA ILE A 911 -5.17 -17.29 -7.58
C ILE A 911 -3.84 -17.39 -6.82
N THR A 912 -3.86 -17.02 -5.54
CA THR A 912 -2.69 -17.18 -4.68
C THR A 912 -2.48 -18.66 -4.33
N GLN A 913 -1.28 -19.01 -3.86
CA GLN A 913 -1.01 -20.39 -3.41
C GLN A 913 -1.94 -20.80 -2.27
N GLU A 914 -2.17 -19.91 -1.31
CA GLU A 914 -3.05 -20.19 -0.17
C GLU A 914 -4.51 -20.41 -0.63
N GLN A 915 -4.99 -19.59 -1.57
CA GLN A 915 -6.32 -19.76 -2.17
C GLN A 915 -6.44 -21.09 -2.93
N ALA A 916 -5.40 -21.46 -3.68
CA ALA A 916 -5.37 -22.73 -4.40
C ALA A 916 -5.37 -23.94 -3.44
N GLU A 917 -4.62 -23.86 -2.34
CA GLU A 917 -4.59 -24.89 -1.29
C GLU A 917 -5.91 -24.98 -0.53
N ARG A 918 -6.53 -23.85 -0.18
CA ARG A 918 -7.87 -23.80 0.43
C ARG A 918 -8.92 -24.40 -0.49
N LEU A 919 -8.95 -24.00 -1.77
CA LEU A 919 -9.89 -24.56 -2.75
C LEU A 919 -9.70 -26.06 -2.92
N GLN A 920 -8.45 -26.53 -2.92
CA GLN A 920 -8.15 -27.95 -2.95
C GLN A 920 -8.60 -28.66 -1.66
N ALA A 921 -8.41 -28.05 -0.49
CA ALA A 921 -8.91 -28.55 0.77
C ALA A 921 -10.44 -28.63 0.78
N ASP A 922 -11.13 -27.63 0.24
CA ASP A 922 -12.59 -27.60 0.12
C ASP A 922 -13.11 -28.72 -0.79
N TRP A 923 -12.44 -28.97 -1.92
CA TRP A 923 -12.76 -30.13 -2.76
C TRP A 923 -12.59 -31.44 -1.99
N ARG A 924 -11.51 -31.60 -1.21
CA ARG A 924 -11.33 -32.79 -0.36
C ARG A 924 -12.43 -32.89 0.71
N ASN A 925 -12.75 -31.79 1.39
CA ASN A 925 -13.75 -31.71 2.44
C ASN A 925 -15.17 -32.03 1.91
N THR A 926 -15.44 -31.68 0.65
CA THR A 926 -16.70 -32.00 -0.04
C THR A 926 -16.66 -33.35 -0.80
N MET A 927 -15.63 -34.16 -0.57
CA MET A 927 -15.39 -35.48 -1.21
C MET A 927 -15.38 -35.44 -2.75
N ARG A 928 -14.94 -34.32 -3.34
CA ARG A 928 -14.78 -34.15 -4.78
C ARG A 928 -13.33 -34.40 -5.20
N SER A 929 -13.15 -35.08 -6.32
CA SER A 929 -11.81 -35.30 -6.89
C SER A 929 -11.29 -34.02 -7.52
N ALA A 930 -10.18 -33.48 -6.99
CA ALA A 930 -9.52 -32.29 -7.53
C ALA A 930 -9.20 -32.43 -9.03
N GLU A 931 -8.84 -33.64 -9.46
CA GLU A 931 -8.55 -33.95 -10.86
C GLU A 931 -9.79 -33.82 -11.76
N THR A 932 -10.95 -34.24 -11.25
CA THR A 932 -12.21 -34.16 -11.99
C THR A 932 -12.72 -32.72 -12.05
N GLU A 933 -12.64 -31.99 -10.93
CA GLU A 933 -13.03 -30.57 -10.84
C GLU A 933 -12.15 -29.66 -11.71
N LEU A 934 -10.85 -29.93 -11.79
CA LEU A 934 -9.92 -29.26 -12.70
C LEU A 934 -10.29 -29.52 -14.16
N ARG A 935 -10.49 -30.80 -14.53
CA ARG A 935 -10.85 -31.15 -15.91
C ARG A 935 -12.15 -30.50 -16.35
N ILE A 936 -13.18 -30.48 -15.50
CA ILE A 936 -14.46 -29.81 -15.79
C ILE A 936 -14.22 -28.32 -16.09
N ARG A 937 -13.39 -27.63 -15.30
CA ARG A 937 -13.10 -26.20 -15.50
C ARG A 937 -12.25 -25.96 -16.75
N GLU A 938 -11.26 -26.80 -17.02
CA GLU A 938 -10.43 -26.75 -18.23
C GLU A 938 -11.28 -26.94 -19.50
N ASP A 939 -12.18 -27.92 -19.49
CA ASP A 939 -13.13 -28.17 -20.58
C ASP A 939 -14.08 -26.98 -20.75
N THR A 940 -14.59 -26.42 -19.65
CA THR A 940 -15.49 -25.25 -19.66
C THR A 940 -14.80 -24.02 -20.26
N LEU A 941 -13.56 -23.72 -19.88
CA LEU A 941 -12.79 -22.60 -20.44
C LEU A 941 -12.52 -22.79 -21.93
N THR A 942 -12.21 -24.03 -22.34
CA THR A 942 -11.97 -24.38 -23.75
C THR A 942 -13.23 -24.17 -24.59
N GLN A 943 -14.38 -24.62 -24.08
CA GLN A 943 -15.67 -24.41 -24.72
C GLN A 943 -16.01 -22.92 -24.80
N LEU A 944 -15.86 -22.17 -23.70
CA LEU A 944 -16.10 -20.72 -23.65
C LEU A 944 -15.27 -19.98 -24.71
N ARG A 945 -13.98 -20.27 -24.82
CA ARG A 945 -13.10 -19.68 -25.85
C ARG A 945 -13.60 -19.96 -27.26
N THR A 946 -14.05 -21.19 -27.52
CA THR A 946 -14.56 -21.61 -28.82
C THR A 946 -15.85 -20.87 -29.18
N ASP A 947 -16.77 -20.74 -28.22
CA ASP A 947 -18.04 -20.06 -28.44
C ASP A 947 -17.87 -18.55 -28.58
N LEU A 948 -16.97 -17.93 -27.82
CA LEU A 948 -16.62 -16.51 -27.96
C LEU A 948 -15.94 -16.21 -29.29
N ASP A 949 -15.03 -17.07 -29.75
CA ASP A 949 -14.38 -16.91 -31.07
C ASP A 949 -15.42 -16.99 -32.20
N ARG A 950 -16.35 -17.94 -32.11
CA ARG A 950 -17.48 -18.04 -33.06
C ARG A 950 -18.38 -16.80 -33.00
N TRP A 951 -18.72 -16.35 -31.80
CA TRP A 951 -19.57 -15.17 -31.56
C TRP A 951 -18.92 -13.89 -32.12
N ALA A 952 -17.61 -13.72 -31.96
CA ALA A 952 -16.87 -12.55 -32.41
C ALA A 952 -16.46 -12.61 -33.90
N THR A 953 -16.37 -13.81 -34.49
CA THR A 953 -16.14 -13.95 -35.95
C THR A 953 -17.37 -13.52 -36.75
N ALA A 954 -18.57 -13.66 -36.19
CA ALA A 954 -19.80 -13.25 -36.84
C ALA A 954 -19.92 -11.72 -37.01
N VAL A 955 -19.42 -10.94 -36.04
CA VAL A 955 -19.42 -9.47 -36.09
C VAL A 955 -18.13 -8.94 -35.46
N LEU A 956 -17.29 -8.28 -36.28
CA LEU A 956 -15.93 -7.89 -35.88
C LEU A 956 -15.88 -6.94 -34.66
N ARG A 957 -16.90 -6.08 -34.48
CA ARG A 957 -16.99 -5.13 -33.35
C ARG A 957 -17.01 -5.83 -31.98
N ARG A 958 -17.35 -7.13 -31.92
CA ARG A 958 -17.42 -7.93 -30.70
C ARG A 958 -16.05 -8.39 -30.20
N GLN A 959 -15.02 -8.36 -31.04
CA GLN A 959 -13.67 -8.85 -30.71
C GLN A 959 -13.08 -8.25 -29.42
N PRO A 960 -13.19 -6.93 -29.16
CA PRO A 960 -12.68 -6.34 -27.91
C PRO A 960 -13.35 -6.88 -26.64
N ALA A 961 -14.63 -7.25 -26.71
CA ALA A 961 -15.40 -7.77 -25.57
C ALA A 961 -14.96 -9.20 -25.16
N VAL A 962 -14.47 -10.01 -26.10
CA VAL A 962 -14.02 -11.40 -25.85
C VAL A 962 -13.01 -11.48 -24.71
N ARG A 963 -12.01 -10.58 -24.71
CA ARG A 963 -10.97 -10.55 -23.68
C ARG A 963 -11.54 -10.23 -22.30
N ARG A 964 -12.51 -9.30 -22.21
CA ARG A 964 -13.14 -8.93 -20.94
C ARG A 964 -13.95 -10.07 -20.35
N ILE A 965 -14.70 -10.79 -21.18
CA ILE A 965 -15.49 -11.96 -20.75
C ILE A 965 -14.57 -13.08 -20.26
N LEU A 966 -13.48 -13.38 -20.99
CA LEU A 966 -12.50 -14.37 -20.55
C LEU A 966 -11.82 -13.97 -19.24
N ASN A 967 -11.40 -12.71 -19.10
CA ASN A 967 -10.79 -12.22 -17.88
C ASN A 967 -11.74 -12.31 -16.67
N ALA A 968 -13.03 -12.00 -16.86
CA ALA A 968 -14.03 -12.12 -15.80
C ALA A 968 -14.23 -13.59 -15.35
N TRP A 969 -14.32 -14.54 -16.29
CA TRP A 969 -14.39 -15.96 -15.97
C TRP A 969 -13.14 -16.45 -15.23
N GLN A 970 -11.96 -16.00 -15.67
CA GLN A 970 -10.67 -16.33 -15.07
C GLN A 970 -10.34 -15.55 -13.78
N GLN A 971 -11.29 -14.76 -13.24
CA GLN A 971 -11.13 -13.98 -11.99
C GLN A 971 -10.03 -12.91 -12.05
N ASN A 972 -9.67 -12.45 -13.25
CA ASN A 972 -8.66 -11.42 -13.48
C ASN A 972 -9.24 -10.01 -13.59
N SER A 973 -10.57 -9.89 -13.61
CA SER A 973 -11.26 -8.59 -13.66
C SER A 973 -11.79 -8.26 -12.27
N ILE A 974 -11.18 -7.25 -11.64
CA ILE A 974 -11.47 -6.82 -10.27
C ILE A 974 -11.84 -5.34 -10.30
N ARG A 975 -12.93 -4.99 -9.63
CA ARG A 975 -13.26 -3.62 -9.26
C ARG A 975 -12.88 -3.41 -7.80
N VAL A 976 -12.12 -2.36 -7.54
CA VAL A 976 -11.85 -1.87 -6.19
C VAL A 976 -12.94 -0.85 -5.85
N LEU A 977 -13.70 -1.10 -4.79
CA LEU A 977 -14.71 -0.17 -4.30
C LEU A 977 -14.04 0.96 -3.50
N SER A 978 -14.76 2.06 -3.28
CA SER A 978 -14.31 3.15 -2.39
C SER A 978 -14.00 2.70 -0.96
N THR A 979 -14.50 1.52 -0.56
CA THR A 979 -14.20 0.85 0.71
C THR A 979 -12.89 0.07 0.72
N GLY A 980 -12.16 0.00 -0.40
CA GLY A 980 -10.99 -0.86 -0.59
C GLY A 980 -11.34 -2.34 -0.86
N GLN A 981 -12.61 -2.73 -0.73
CA GLN A 981 -13.07 -4.07 -1.06
C GLN A 981 -12.84 -4.36 -2.55
N ARG A 982 -12.21 -5.50 -2.82
CA ARG A 982 -11.99 -6.02 -4.17
C ARG A 982 -13.12 -6.98 -4.52
N ILE A 983 -13.91 -6.65 -5.53
CA ILE A 983 -14.96 -7.53 -6.04
C ILE A 983 -14.69 -7.91 -7.50
N HIS A 984 -15.11 -9.10 -7.92
CA HIS A 984 -14.93 -9.50 -9.32
C HIS A 984 -15.96 -8.84 -10.22
N SER A 985 -15.49 -8.34 -11.36
CA SER A 985 -16.29 -7.53 -12.28
C SER A 985 -16.32 -8.11 -13.69
N LEU A 986 -17.45 -8.00 -14.38
CA LEU A 986 -17.58 -8.14 -15.82
C LEU A 986 -17.81 -6.75 -16.43
N ASP A 987 -16.73 -6.12 -16.88
CA ASP A 987 -16.75 -4.79 -17.49
C ASP A 987 -16.81 -4.89 -19.03
N LEU A 988 -17.98 -4.55 -19.56
CA LEU A 988 -18.35 -4.53 -20.97
C LEU A 988 -18.78 -3.13 -21.46
N LYS A 989 -18.25 -2.07 -20.84
CA LYS A 989 -18.58 -0.69 -21.24
C LYS A 989 -17.99 -0.27 -22.58
N ASN A 990 -18.69 0.63 -23.28
CA ASN A 990 -18.23 1.31 -24.51
C ASN A 990 -17.79 0.37 -25.65
N PHE A 991 -18.45 -0.78 -25.81
CA PHE A 991 -18.15 -1.73 -26.90
C PHE A 991 -19.15 -1.67 -28.06
N GLU A 992 -20.07 -0.69 -28.05
CA GLU A 992 -21.13 -0.54 -29.06
C GLU A 992 -21.98 -1.81 -29.19
N LEU A 993 -22.21 -2.52 -28.07
CA LEU A 993 -23.01 -3.73 -28.05
C LEU A 993 -24.49 -3.40 -28.19
N GLU A 994 -25.19 -4.19 -29.00
CA GLU A 994 -26.64 -4.11 -29.21
C GLU A 994 -27.35 -5.32 -28.57
N ASN A 995 -28.68 -5.26 -28.45
CA ASN A 995 -29.48 -6.37 -27.89
C ASN A 995 -29.20 -7.72 -28.59
N SER A 996 -29.03 -7.71 -29.93
CA SER A 996 -28.76 -8.91 -30.72
C SER A 996 -27.39 -9.52 -30.42
N ASP A 997 -26.42 -8.70 -30.00
CA ASP A 997 -25.09 -9.16 -29.59
C ASP A 997 -25.18 -9.94 -28.28
N LEU A 998 -25.88 -9.39 -27.28
CA LEU A 998 -26.06 -10.06 -25.98
C LEU A 998 -26.99 -11.28 -26.07
N ALA A 999 -28.04 -11.23 -26.90
CA ALA A 999 -28.96 -12.35 -27.09
C ALA A 999 -28.29 -13.59 -27.70
N THR A 1000 -27.21 -13.39 -28.47
CA THR A 1000 -26.43 -14.49 -29.08
C THR A 1000 -25.22 -14.92 -28.24
N LEU A 1001 -24.92 -14.22 -27.15
CA LEU A 1001 -23.83 -14.53 -26.24
C LEU A 1001 -24.33 -15.39 -25.07
N THR A 1002 -23.95 -16.66 -25.07
CA THR A 1002 -24.28 -17.60 -23.97
C THR A 1002 -23.15 -17.60 -22.95
N LEU A 1003 -23.45 -17.27 -21.68
CA LEU A 1003 -22.50 -17.42 -20.58
C LEU A 1003 -22.60 -18.85 -19.99
N PRO A 1004 -21.52 -19.65 -20.00
CA PRO A 1004 -21.51 -20.97 -19.34
C PRO A 1004 -21.37 -20.84 -17.83
N ALA A 1005 -21.33 -21.99 -17.12
CA ALA A 1005 -21.01 -22.02 -15.70
C ALA A 1005 -19.62 -21.42 -15.40
N GLY A 1006 -19.46 -20.84 -14.21
CA GLY A 1006 -18.19 -20.27 -13.74
C GLY A 1006 -18.14 -18.73 -13.67
N PHE A 1007 -19.26 -18.03 -13.84
CA PHE A 1007 -19.38 -16.59 -13.55
C PHE A 1007 -20.00 -16.29 -12.17
N SER A 1008 -20.17 -17.31 -11.33
CA SER A 1008 -20.89 -17.18 -10.05
C SER A 1008 -20.23 -16.21 -9.07
N HIS A 1009 -18.93 -15.95 -9.20
CA HIS A 1009 -18.17 -15.03 -8.36
C HIS A 1009 -18.29 -13.56 -8.79
N VAL A 1010 -18.86 -13.26 -9.96
CA VAL A 1010 -18.96 -11.90 -10.48
C VAL A 1010 -20.02 -11.13 -9.69
N ALA A 1011 -19.57 -10.07 -9.03
CA ALA A 1011 -20.39 -9.21 -8.18
C ALA A 1011 -20.63 -7.81 -8.79
N ASP A 1012 -19.96 -7.46 -9.88
CA ASP A 1012 -20.15 -6.19 -10.61
C ASP A 1012 -20.33 -6.44 -12.10
N LEU A 1013 -21.40 -5.90 -12.69
CA LEU A 1013 -21.65 -5.93 -14.13
C LEU A 1013 -21.78 -4.49 -14.65
N ASP A 1014 -20.84 -4.10 -15.51
CA ASP A 1014 -20.81 -2.76 -16.11
C ASP A 1014 -21.02 -2.88 -17.62
N LEU A 1015 -22.14 -2.33 -18.09
CA LEU A 1015 -22.55 -2.29 -19.49
C LEU A 1015 -22.72 -0.85 -19.97
N SER A 1016 -22.15 0.12 -19.26
CA SER A 1016 -22.31 1.55 -19.56
C SER A 1016 -21.86 1.94 -20.97
N GLY A 1017 -22.49 2.97 -21.53
CA GLY A 1017 -22.11 3.55 -22.83
C GLY A 1017 -22.41 2.67 -24.05
N ASN A 1018 -23.10 1.53 -23.88
CA ASN A 1018 -23.63 0.75 -24.99
C ASN A 1018 -24.96 1.37 -25.46
N SER A 1019 -24.85 2.46 -26.22
CA SER A 1019 -25.98 3.34 -26.55
C SER A 1019 -27.14 2.69 -27.31
N ALA A 1020 -27.00 1.48 -27.85
CA ALA A 1020 -28.08 0.76 -28.54
C ALA A 1020 -28.72 -0.34 -27.68
N LEU A 1021 -28.22 -0.55 -26.46
CA LEU A 1021 -28.68 -1.58 -25.55
C LEU A 1021 -29.93 -1.12 -24.79
N SER A 1022 -31.01 -1.89 -24.85
CA SER A 1022 -32.28 -1.57 -24.18
C SER A 1022 -32.87 -2.72 -23.37
N GLU A 1023 -32.26 -3.91 -23.42
CA GLU A 1023 -32.71 -5.09 -22.68
C GLU A 1023 -31.52 -5.97 -22.27
N LEU A 1024 -31.68 -6.68 -21.15
CA LEU A 1024 -30.70 -7.69 -20.70
C LEU A 1024 -31.24 -9.10 -20.93
N PRO A 1025 -30.41 -10.05 -21.41
CA PRO A 1025 -30.82 -11.45 -21.51
C PRO A 1025 -31.11 -12.04 -20.11
N ALA A 1026 -32.32 -12.56 -19.89
CA ALA A 1026 -32.72 -13.12 -18.60
C ALA A 1026 -31.87 -14.32 -18.13
N GLN A 1027 -31.14 -14.97 -19.04
CA GLN A 1027 -30.22 -16.07 -18.74
C GLN A 1027 -28.88 -15.59 -18.15
N TRP A 1028 -28.44 -14.38 -18.47
CA TRP A 1028 -27.19 -13.83 -17.94
C TRP A 1028 -27.26 -13.64 -16.44
N LEU A 1029 -28.35 -13.02 -15.96
CA LEU A 1029 -28.54 -12.76 -14.53
C LEU A 1029 -28.64 -14.04 -13.71
N GLN A 1030 -29.00 -15.19 -14.31
CA GLN A 1030 -28.97 -16.49 -13.63
C GLN A 1030 -27.53 -17.02 -13.45
N CYS A 1031 -26.59 -16.60 -14.30
CA CYS A 1031 -25.18 -16.98 -14.22
C CYS A 1031 -24.39 -16.09 -13.25
N LEU A 1032 -25.02 -15.03 -12.72
CA LEU A 1032 -24.43 -14.01 -11.84
C LEU A 1032 -25.18 -13.92 -10.49
N PRO A 1033 -25.27 -15.02 -9.71
CA PRO A 1033 -26.03 -15.05 -8.46
C PRO A 1033 -25.51 -14.10 -7.36
N GLU A 1034 -24.23 -13.75 -7.38
CA GLU A 1034 -23.59 -12.87 -6.39
C GLU A 1034 -23.55 -11.40 -6.84
N LEU A 1035 -24.38 -11.01 -7.82
CA LEU A 1035 -24.37 -9.65 -8.37
C LEU A 1035 -24.78 -8.62 -7.31
N GLN A 1036 -23.85 -7.72 -6.98
CA GLN A 1036 -24.02 -6.62 -6.03
C GLN A 1036 -24.16 -5.26 -6.73
N ARG A 1037 -23.57 -5.10 -7.91
CA ARG A 1037 -23.56 -3.84 -8.66
C ARG A 1037 -23.96 -4.06 -10.11
N LEU A 1038 -24.91 -3.25 -10.58
CA LEU A 1038 -25.34 -3.23 -11.97
C LEU A 1038 -25.30 -1.79 -12.50
N THR A 1039 -24.43 -1.56 -13.48
CA THR A 1039 -24.26 -0.25 -14.13
C THR A 1039 -24.69 -0.33 -15.59
N LEU A 1040 -25.71 0.45 -15.92
CA LEU A 1040 -26.38 0.51 -17.23
C LEU A 1040 -26.50 1.96 -17.73
N SER A 1041 -25.63 2.86 -17.24
CA SER A 1041 -25.67 4.26 -17.62
C SER A 1041 -25.43 4.48 -19.12
N ARG A 1042 -26.04 5.52 -19.69
CA ARG A 1042 -25.89 5.91 -21.10
C ARG A 1042 -26.27 4.80 -22.09
N CYS A 1043 -27.36 4.10 -21.79
CA CYS A 1043 -27.96 3.07 -22.64
C CYS A 1043 -29.32 3.57 -23.21
N ARG A 1044 -30.25 2.67 -23.55
CA ARG A 1044 -31.60 2.98 -24.06
C ARG A 1044 -32.70 2.24 -23.31
N PHE A 1045 -32.52 1.97 -22.01
CA PHE A 1045 -33.57 1.34 -21.21
C PHE A 1045 -34.77 2.29 -21.07
N ALA A 1046 -35.97 1.78 -21.33
CA ALA A 1046 -37.23 2.51 -21.22
C ALA A 1046 -37.99 2.23 -19.91
N ALA A 1047 -37.54 1.23 -19.15
CA ALA A 1047 -38.07 0.82 -17.86
C ALA A 1047 -36.93 0.22 -17.02
N VAL A 1048 -37.09 0.18 -15.70
CA VAL A 1048 -36.14 -0.51 -14.80
C VAL A 1048 -36.10 -2.01 -15.18
N PRO A 1049 -34.90 -2.60 -15.45
CA PRO A 1049 -34.80 -3.98 -15.87
C PRO A 1049 -35.19 -4.96 -14.75
N GLU A 1050 -35.84 -6.07 -15.10
CA GLU A 1050 -36.16 -7.12 -14.13
C GLU A 1050 -34.92 -7.92 -13.76
N VAL A 1051 -34.45 -7.76 -12.52
CA VAL A 1051 -33.34 -8.54 -11.97
C VAL A 1051 -33.89 -9.75 -11.23
N ARG A 1052 -33.60 -10.97 -11.73
CA ARG A 1052 -34.09 -12.23 -11.15
C ARG A 1052 -33.38 -12.68 -9.87
N VAL A 1053 -32.23 -12.08 -9.54
CA VAL A 1053 -31.46 -12.38 -8.30
C VAL A 1053 -31.39 -11.12 -7.42
N PRO A 1054 -32.51 -10.66 -6.86
CA PRO A 1054 -32.61 -9.29 -6.35
C PRO A 1054 -31.97 -9.06 -4.97
N GLY A 1055 -31.82 -10.10 -4.14
CA GLY A 1055 -31.46 -9.93 -2.73
C GLY A 1055 -30.01 -9.49 -2.44
N ASN A 1056 -29.11 -9.62 -3.41
CA ASN A 1056 -27.70 -9.22 -3.25
C ASN A 1056 -27.38 -7.86 -3.89
N LEU A 1057 -28.28 -7.30 -4.70
CA LEU A 1057 -28.01 -6.08 -5.46
C LEU A 1057 -28.06 -4.85 -4.55
N GLN A 1058 -26.92 -4.17 -4.42
CA GLN A 1058 -26.74 -2.99 -3.56
C GLN A 1058 -26.60 -1.71 -4.36
N TRP A 1059 -26.12 -1.77 -5.60
CA TRP A 1059 -25.92 -0.61 -6.47
C TRP A 1059 -26.63 -0.81 -7.81
N LEU A 1060 -27.50 0.13 -8.16
CA LEU A 1060 -28.15 0.20 -9.45
C LEU A 1060 -27.96 1.58 -10.05
N ASP A 1061 -27.23 1.64 -11.15
CA ASP A 1061 -27.01 2.86 -11.92
C ASP A 1061 -27.68 2.74 -13.29
N LEU A 1062 -28.66 3.60 -13.52
CA LEU A 1062 -29.46 3.73 -14.73
C LEU A 1062 -29.40 5.16 -15.29
N GLU A 1063 -28.37 5.93 -14.94
CA GLU A 1063 -28.19 7.32 -15.37
C GLU A 1063 -28.28 7.46 -16.91
N HIS A 1064 -28.91 8.53 -17.39
CA HIS A 1064 -28.93 8.89 -18.81
C HIS A 1064 -29.49 7.78 -19.72
N ASN A 1065 -30.69 7.30 -19.37
CA ASN A 1065 -31.47 6.34 -20.15
C ASN A 1065 -32.76 7.02 -20.68
N ARG A 1066 -33.81 6.25 -20.96
CA ARG A 1066 -35.11 6.74 -21.45
C ARG A 1066 -36.26 6.25 -20.58
N ILE A 1067 -35.98 6.04 -19.29
CA ILE A 1067 -36.93 5.47 -18.34
C ILE A 1067 -38.05 6.47 -18.11
N SER A 1068 -39.28 6.06 -18.43
CA SER A 1068 -40.50 6.71 -17.95
C SER A 1068 -41.04 5.93 -16.76
N TRP A 1069 -41.38 6.60 -15.66
CA TRP A 1069 -41.78 5.89 -14.46
C TRP A 1069 -43.20 5.31 -14.58
N ASP A 1070 -43.31 3.98 -14.52
CA ASP A 1070 -44.56 3.24 -14.67
C ASP A 1070 -44.70 2.12 -13.61
N ALA A 1071 -45.87 1.46 -13.59
CA ALA A 1071 -46.14 0.39 -12.63
C ALA A 1071 -45.16 -0.80 -12.75
N ARG A 1072 -44.62 -1.03 -13.95
CA ARG A 1072 -43.62 -2.08 -14.19
C ARG A 1072 -42.29 -1.74 -13.54
N SER A 1073 -41.81 -0.50 -13.72
CA SER A 1073 -40.57 0.00 -13.12
C SER A 1073 -40.66 0.03 -11.59
N GLN A 1074 -41.82 0.44 -11.05
CA GLN A 1074 -42.08 0.40 -9.61
C GLN A 1074 -42.02 -1.04 -9.06
N ALA A 1075 -42.69 -2.00 -9.72
CA ALA A 1075 -42.66 -3.41 -9.30
C ALA A 1075 -41.27 -4.05 -9.44
N ALA A 1076 -40.46 -3.60 -10.39
CA ALA A 1076 -39.07 -4.04 -10.52
C ALA A 1076 -38.20 -3.49 -9.39
N LEU A 1077 -38.35 -2.19 -9.06
CA LEU A 1077 -37.62 -1.53 -7.98
C LEU A 1077 -37.94 -2.13 -6.61
N GLU A 1078 -39.22 -2.38 -6.30
CA GLU A 1078 -39.66 -2.94 -5.00
C GLU A 1078 -39.12 -4.34 -4.70
N ARG A 1079 -38.65 -5.07 -5.71
CA ARG A 1079 -38.02 -6.38 -5.51
C ARG A 1079 -36.58 -6.26 -5.00
N LEU A 1080 -35.93 -5.11 -5.17
CA LEU A 1080 -34.52 -4.89 -4.82
C LEU A 1080 -34.36 -4.42 -3.37
N ASP A 1081 -34.80 -5.24 -2.41
CA ASP A 1081 -34.79 -4.94 -0.97
C ASP A 1081 -33.38 -4.72 -0.38
N GLY A 1082 -32.36 -5.29 -1.00
CA GLY A 1082 -30.95 -5.09 -0.68
C GLY A 1082 -30.34 -3.77 -1.16
N LEU A 1083 -31.07 -2.96 -1.94
CA LEU A 1083 -30.52 -1.78 -2.61
C LEU A 1083 -30.06 -0.72 -1.61
N ARG A 1084 -28.90 -0.12 -1.89
CA ARG A 1084 -28.24 0.93 -1.11
C ARG A 1084 -28.02 2.19 -1.92
N VAL A 1085 -27.69 2.04 -3.20
CA VAL A 1085 -27.46 3.15 -4.13
C VAL A 1085 -28.37 2.98 -5.34
N LEU A 1086 -29.14 4.02 -5.64
CA LEU A 1086 -30.00 4.11 -6.81
C LEU A 1086 -29.71 5.40 -7.56
N ASP A 1087 -29.28 5.29 -8.81
CA ASP A 1087 -29.16 6.42 -9.72
C ASP A 1087 -30.12 6.26 -10.90
N LEU A 1088 -31.07 7.20 -11.00
CA LEU A 1088 -32.04 7.33 -12.08
C LEU A 1088 -31.92 8.68 -12.79
N SER A 1089 -30.85 9.45 -12.53
CA SER A 1089 -30.66 10.79 -13.06
C SER A 1089 -30.70 10.81 -14.59
N GLU A 1090 -31.05 11.95 -15.18
CA GLU A 1090 -31.10 12.14 -16.62
C GLU A 1090 -32.06 11.15 -17.33
N ASN A 1091 -33.19 10.83 -16.69
CA ASN A 1091 -34.27 10.03 -17.27
C ASN A 1091 -35.60 10.80 -17.25
N PRO A 1092 -36.45 10.68 -18.28
CA PRO A 1092 -37.76 11.34 -18.30
C PRO A 1092 -38.79 10.62 -17.41
N LEU A 1093 -38.55 10.59 -16.10
CA LEU A 1093 -39.37 9.84 -15.15
C LEU A 1093 -40.82 10.35 -15.11
N LEU A 1094 -41.00 11.68 -15.12
CA LEU A 1094 -42.26 12.43 -15.00
C LEU A 1094 -43.02 12.23 -13.66
N HIS A 1095 -43.01 11.02 -13.13
CA HIS A 1095 -43.55 10.63 -11.83
C HIS A 1095 -42.45 10.11 -10.92
N ALA A 1096 -42.54 10.38 -9.63
CA ALA A 1096 -41.52 9.97 -8.68
C ALA A 1096 -41.68 8.50 -8.25
N PRO A 1097 -40.58 7.77 -8.02
CA PRO A 1097 -40.63 6.42 -7.46
C PRO A 1097 -41.17 6.42 -6.03
N ASN A 1098 -41.88 5.35 -5.64
CA ASN A 1098 -42.20 5.10 -4.25
C ASN A 1098 -41.06 4.31 -3.59
N LEU A 1099 -40.40 4.94 -2.61
CA LEU A 1099 -39.24 4.42 -1.88
C LEU A 1099 -39.62 3.79 -0.52
N GLN A 1100 -40.91 3.74 -0.19
CA GLN A 1100 -41.41 3.33 1.13
C GLN A 1100 -40.96 1.92 1.58
N ASN A 1101 -40.68 1.03 0.63
CA ASN A 1101 -40.25 -0.35 0.85
C ASN A 1101 -38.73 -0.57 0.68
N LEU A 1102 -37.95 0.52 0.56
CA LEU A 1102 -36.50 0.49 0.43
C LEU A 1102 -35.81 1.28 1.54
N PRO A 1103 -36.04 0.94 2.84
CA PRO A 1103 -35.50 1.71 3.97
C PRO A 1103 -33.97 1.68 4.05
N GLY A 1104 -33.31 0.75 3.36
CA GLY A 1104 -31.86 0.63 3.33
C GLY A 1104 -31.14 1.55 2.34
N LEU A 1105 -31.86 2.35 1.53
CA LEU A 1105 -31.22 3.28 0.60
C LEU A 1105 -30.37 4.32 1.34
N GLY A 1106 -29.08 4.33 1.02
CA GLY A 1106 -28.09 5.28 1.53
C GLY A 1106 -27.79 6.41 0.56
N SER A 1107 -27.99 6.22 -0.74
CA SER A 1107 -27.79 7.27 -1.76
C SER A 1107 -28.83 7.14 -2.86
N VAL A 1108 -29.50 8.25 -3.18
CA VAL A 1108 -30.54 8.31 -4.20
C VAL A 1108 -30.29 9.51 -5.09
N PHE A 1109 -30.19 9.28 -6.40
CA PHE A 1109 -29.98 10.32 -7.39
C PHE A 1109 -31.10 10.27 -8.44
N MET A 1110 -31.79 11.39 -8.61
CA MET A 1110 -32.83 11.62 -9.61
C MET A 1110 -32.69 13.04 -10.18
N VAL A 1111 -31.47 13.41 -10.53
CA VAL A 1111 -31.17 14.74 -11.09
C VAL A 1111 -31.79 14.86 -12.48
N ASN A 1112 -32.43 15.99 -12.77
CA ASN A 1112 -32.99 16.26 -14.11
C ASN A 1112 -33.94 15.15 -14.61
N CYS A 1113 -34.90 14.77 -13.77
CA CYS A 1113 -35.86 13.70 -14.07
C CYS A 1113 -37.25 14.18 -14.52
N GLY A 1114 -37.46 15.51 -14.56
CA GLY A 1114 -38.76 16.12 -14.84
C GLY A 1114 -39.81 15.87 -13.77
N LEU A 1115 -39.39 15.58 -12.53
CA LEU A 1115 -40.29 15.33 -11.41
C LEU A 1115 -41.02 16.61 -10.99
N THR A 1116 -42.32 16.47 -10.69
CA THR A 1116 -43.16 17.57 -10.17
C THR A 1116 -43.61 17.33 -8.73
N GLU A 1117 -43.37 16.13 -8.19
CA GLU A 1117 -43.71 15.70 -6.85
C GLU A 1117 -42.53 14.95 -6.20
N LEU A 1118 -42.37 15.08 -4.88
CA LEU A 1118 -41.32 14.37 -4.15
C LEU A 1118 -41.63 12.87 -4.06
N PRO A 1119 -40.60 12.00 -4.09
CA PRO A 1119 -40.76 10.56 -3.86
C PRO A 1119 -41.48 10.25 -2.54
N GLN A 1120 -42.41 9.30 -2.57
CA GLN A 1120 -43.01 8.81 -1.33
C GLN A 1120 -41.99 7.95 -0.55
N GLY A 1121 -42.01 8.04 0.77
CA GLY A 1121 -41.17 7.20 1.63
C GLY A 1121 -39.82 7.80 2.01
N LEU A 1122 -39.50 9.03 1.59
CA LEU A 1122 -38.30 9.76 2.02
C LEU A 1122 -38.17 9.80 3.55
N GLN A 1123 -39.28 9.92 4.27
CA GLN A 1123 -39.34 9.93 5.73
C GLN A 1123 -38.96 8.61 6.41
N ARG A 1124 -38.79 7.51 5.65
CA ARG A 1124 -38.34 6.21 6.16
C ARG A 1124 -36.84 5.95 5.94
N LEU A 1125 -36.14 6.87 5.28
CA LEU A 1125 -34.72 6.76 4.99
C LEU A 1125 -33.91 7.30 6.18
N GLU A 1126 -33.77 6.49 7.24
CA GLU A 1126 -33.14 6.88 8.51
C GLU A 1126 -31.60 6.91 8.47
N SER A 1127 -30.97 6.32 7.44
CA SER A 1127 -29.51 6.20 7.31
C SER A 1127 -29.01 6.61 5.92
N VAL A 1128 -29.57 7.69 5.40
CA VAL A 1128 -29.25 8.23 4.07
C VAL A 1128 -28.14 9.27 4.14
N LEU A 1129 -27.23 9.21 3.16
CA LEU A 1129 -26.10 10.13 3.01
C LEU A 1129 -26.39 11.24 2.01
N ILE A 1130 -27.10 10.90 0.91
CA ILE A 1130 -27.43 11.85 -0.14
C ILE A 1130 -28.75 11.47 -0.81
N ILE A 1131 -29.60 12.47 -1.03
CA ILE A 1131 -30.82 12.40 -1.82
C ILE A 1131 -30.79 13.59 -2.78
N ASP A 1132 -30.30 13.37 -3.99
CA ASP A 1132 -30.21 14.43 -4.98
C ASP A 1132 -31.40 14.38 -5.94
N LEU A 1133 -32.31 15.35 -5.80
CA LEU A 1133 -33.44 15.56 -6.68
C LEU A 1133 -33.31 16.93 -7.40
N SER A 1134 -32.09 17.44 -7.55
CA SER A 1134 -31.83 18.70 -8.24
C SER A 1134 -32.29 18.69 -9.71
N GLU A 1135 -32.38 19.86 -10.31
CA GLU A 1135 -32.78 20.07 -11.72
C GLU A 1135 -34.18 19.50 -12.08
N ASN A 1136 -35.08 19.37 -11.08
CA ASN A 1136 -36.48 18.96 -11.28
C ASN A 1136 -37.45 20.16 -11.27
N GLN A 1137 -38.74 19.90 -11.46
CA GLN A 1137 -39.78 20.91 -11.70
C GLN A 1137 -40.74 21.08 -10.51
N PHE A 1138 -40.23 20.97 -9.28
CA PHE A 1138 -41.03 21.12 -8.06
C PHE A 1138 -41.60 22.53 -7.93
N GLN A 1139 -42.91 22.63 -7.71
CA GLN A 1139 -43.60 23.93 -7.57
C GLN A 1139 -44.00 24.27 -6.14
N ARG A 1140 -44.21 23.25 -5.29
CA ARG A 1140 -44.59 23.39 -3.87
C ARG A 1140 -44.14 22.15 -3.08
N LEU A 1141 -43.82 22.33 -1.79
CA LEU A 1141 -43.69 21.24 -0.82
C LEU A 1141 -45.09 20.72 -0.40
N PRO A 1142 -45.22 19.43 -0.02
CA PRO A 1142 -46.46 18.89 0.51
C PRO A 1142 -46.96 19.62 1.77
N GLN A 1143 -48.28 19.63 1.99
CA GLN A 1143 -48.83 20.24 3.21
C GLN A 1143 -48.40 19.44 4.45
N GLY A 1144 -47.85 20.12 5.45
CA GLY A 1144 -47.33 19.46 6.66
C GLY A 1144 -46.07 18.64 6.41
N PHE A 1145 -45.31 18.95 5.36
CA PHE A 1145 -44.09 18.27 5.00
C PHE A 1145 -43.05 18.36 6.12
N THR A 1146 -42.58 17.21 6.58
CA THR A 1146 -41.51 17.08 7.57
C THR A 1146 -40.72 15.82 7.28
N LEU A 1147 -39.41 15.87 7.53
CA LEU A 1147 -38.48 14.76 7.31
C LEU A 1147 -37.66 14.56 8.59
N PRO A 1148 -37.20 13.33 8.87
CA PRO A 1148 -36.14 13.12 9.85
C PRO A 1148 -34.90 13.97 9.49
N ALA A 1149 -34.16 14.43 10.50
CA ALA A 1149 -33.00 15.30 10.29
C ALA A 1149 -31.99 14.71 9.30
N ALA A 1150 -31.73 13.40 9.37
CA ALA A 1150 -30.82 12.72 8.43
C ALA A 1150 -31.28 12.85 6.97
N SER A 1151 -32.58 12.64 6.69
CA SER A 1151 -33.13 12.73 5.34
C SER A 1151 -33.27 14.17 4.86
N ALA A 1152 -33.58 15.12 5.77
CA ALA A 1152 -33.65 16.54 5.45
C ALA A 1152 -32.27 17.09 5.08
N ASN A 1153 -31.25 16.78 5.86
CA ASN A 1153 -29.88 17.24 5.65
C ASN A 1153 -29.22 16.59 4.43
N ALA A 1154 -29.67 15.41 4.01
CA ALA A 1154 -29.17 14.74 2.82
C ALA A 1154 -29.84 15.21 1.52
N LEU A 1155 -30.93 15.99 1.60
CA LEU A 1155 -31.77 16.33 0.46
C LEU A 1155 -31.22 17.54 -0.31
N ALA A 1156 -31.09 17.39 -1.62
CA ALA A 1156 -30.83 18.49 -2.55
C ALA A 1156 -32.01 18.63 -3.52
N LEU A 1157 -32.64 19.81 -3.55
CA LEU A 1157 -33.75 20.16 -4.45
C LEU A 1157 -33.38 21.29 -5.42
N GLU A 1158 -32.13 21.74 -5.42
CA GLU A 1158 -31.68 22.90 -6.21
C GLU A 1158 -32.07 22.77 -7.69
N SER A 1159 -32.77 23.78 -8.21
CA SER A 1159 -33.18 23.79 -9.61
C SER A 1159 -33.47 25.22 -10.10
N PRO A 1160 -33.08 25.56 -11.34
CA PRO A 1160 -33.43 26.82 -11.96
C PRO A 1160 -34.95 26.95 -12.19
N ALA A 1161 -35.70 25.84 -12.20
CA ALA A 1161 -37.14 25.82 -12.40
C ALA A 1161 -37.97 26.09 -11.12
N LEU A 1162 -37.32 26.21 -9.95
CA LEU A 1162 -38.02 26.51 -8.68
C LEU A 1162 -38.62 27.92 -8.69
N GLY A 1163 -39.95 28.01 -8.60
CA GLY A 1163 -40.66 29.27 -8.44
C GLY A 1163 -40.57 29.85 -7.03
N LEU A 1164 -40.98 31.12 -6.87
CA LEU A 1164 -41.02 31.80 -5.55
C LEU A 1164 -41.77 31.01 -4.47
N PRO A 1165 -42.95 30.40 -4.72
CA PRO A 1165 -43.72 29.74 -3.66
C PRO A 1165 -42.99 28.59 -2.97
N ILE A 1166 -42.26 27.74 -3.70
CA ILE A 1166 -41.50 26.65 -3.09
C ILE A 1166 -40.23 27.14 -2.40
N ARG A 1167 -39.58 28.20 -2.92
CA ARG A 1167 -38.42 28.82 -2.28
C ARG A 1167 -38.79 29.40 -0.92
N GLU A 1168 -39.91 30.13 -0.82
CA GLU A 1168 -40.46 30.62 0.45
C GLU A 1168 -40.77 29.46 1.41
N GLN A 1169 -41.37 28.37 0.93
CA GLN A 1169 -41.64 27.19 1.75
C GLN A 1169 -40.38 26.50 2.27
N ILE A 1170 -39.29 26.47 1.48
CA ILE A 1170 -38.00 25.91 1.89
C ILE A 1170 -37.31 26.84 2.90
N GLU A 1171 -37.42 28.16 2.73
CA GLU A 1171 -36.94 29.12 3.72
C GLU A 1171 -37.69 28.98 5.06
N ASP A 1172 -39.02 28.90 5.02
CA ASP A 1172 -39.86 28.63 6.20
C ASP A 1172 -39.47 27.30 6.87
N TYR A 1173 -39.21 26.25 6.07
CA TYR A 1173 -38.75 24.95 6.57
C TYR A 1173 -37.41 25.06 7.29
N PHE A 1174 -36.44 25.78 6.70
CA PHE A 1174 -35.15 26.02 7.34
C PHE A 1174 -35.30 26.78 8.66
N GLN A 1175 -36.17 27.79 8.73
CA GLN A 1175 -36.42 28.51 9.99
C GLN A 1175 -37.03 27.62 11.07
N LEU A 1176 -37.90 26.68 10.70
CA LEU A 1176 -38.57 25.79 11.65
C LEU A 1176 -37.71 24.60 12.10
N HIS A 1177 -36.87 24.07 11.19
CA HIS A 1177 -36.19 22.78 11.39
C HIS A 1177 -34.66 22.85 11.30
N GLY A 1178 -34.08 23.96 10.85
CA GLY A 1178 -32.63 24.18 10.76
C GLY A 1178 -31.91 23.42 9.65
N ALA A 1179 -32.64 22.77 8.74
CA ALA A 1179 -32.10 21.98 7.63
C ALA A 1179 -32.36 22.68 6.29
N ASP A 1180 -31.32 22.78 5.44
CA ASP A 1180 -31.46 23.29 4.07
C ASP A 1180 -31.92 22.16 3.15
N LEU A 1181 -33.01 22.37 2.42
CA LEU A 1181 -33.53 21.37 1.48
C LEU A 1181 -33.04 21.61 0.03
N LEU A 1182 -32.37 22.73 -0.27
CA LEU A 1182 -31.81 22.95 -1.61
C LEU A 1182 -30.46 22.26 -1.79
N VAL A 1183 -29.62 22.30 -0.76
CA VAL A 1183 -28.23 21.85 -0.78
C VAL A 1183 -28.03 20.87 0.37
N SER A 1184 -27.42 19.72 0.08
CA SER A 1184 -27.12 18.69 1.07
C SER A 1184 -25.98 19.13 1.99
N ASP A 1185 -26.03 18.72 3.26
CA ASP A 1185 -24.97 18.95 4.25
C ASP A 1185 -23.62 18.35 3.82
N ILE A 1186 -23.64 17.33 2.95
CA ILE A 1186 -22.41 16.72 2.42
C ILE A 1186 -21.55 17.72 1.65
N ASP A 1187 -22.17 18.70 0.99
CA ASP A 1187 -21.47 19.73 0.21
C ASP A 1187 -20.72 20.71 1.13
N TYR A 1188 -21.17 20.86 2.37
CA TYR A 1188 -20.49 21.66 3.39
C TYR A 1188 -19.53 20.83 4.25
N GLN A 1189 -19.56 19.49 4.13
CA GLN A 1189 -18.73 18.59 4.92
C GLN A 1189 -17.23 18.93 4.90
N PRO A 1190 -16.61 19.32 3.76
CA PRO A 1190 -15.20 19.68 3.73
C PRO A 1190 -14.85 20.77 4.77
N LEU A 1191 -15.69 21.80 4.88
CA LEU A 1191 -15.53 22.90 5.84
C LEU A 1191 -15.96 22.51 7.27
N LEU A 1192 -17.06 21.77 7.41
CA LEU A 1192 -17.71 21.51 8.70
C LEU A 1192 -17.14 20.30 9.44
N ALA A 1193 -16.52 19.34 8.75
CA ALA A 1193 -16.09 18.06 9.35
C ALA A 1193 -15.18 18.25 10.57
N ASN A 1194 -14.34 19.29 10.59
CA ASN A 1194 -13.40 19.61 11.67
C ASN A 1194 -13.71 20.92 12.41
N ALA A 1195 -14.89 21.50 12.20
CA ALA A 1195 -15.29 22.73 12.85
C ALA A 1195 -15.48 22.53 14.36
N SER A 1196 -14.93 23.45 15.17
CA SER A 1196 -15.19 23.48 16.61
C SER A 1196 -16.67 23.78 16.90
N ALA A 1197 -17.14 23.46 18.11
CA ALA A 1197 -18.51 23.81 18.52
C ALA A 1197 -18.81 25.32 18.38
N GLN A 1198 -17.78 26.17 18.52
CA GLN A 1198 -17.89 27.62 18.29
C GLN A 1198 -18.08 27.95 16.81
N ARG A 1199 -17.32 27.33 15.91
CA ARG A 1199 -17.43 27.49 14.45
C ARG A 1199 -18.73 26.94 13.90
N LEU A 1200 -19.26 25.85 14.44
CA LEU A 1200 -20.59 25.34 14.09
C LEU A 1200 -21.70 26.31 14.53
N ARG A 1201 -21.59 26.92 15.71
CA ARG A 1201 -22.52 27.98 16.13
C ARG A 1201 -22.40 29.23 15.27
N LEU A 1202 -21.20 29.56 14.80
CA LEU A 1202 -20.98 30.65 13.87
C LEU A 1202 -21.61 30.36 12.52
N TRP A 1203 -21.35 29.17 11.96
CA TRP A 1203 -21.98 28.69 10.73
C TRP A 1203 -23.49 28.84 10.81
N ALA A 1204 -24.11 28.41 11.92
CA ALA A 1204 -25.54 28.55 12.17
C ALA A 1204 -26.07 30.01 12.16
N ARG A 1205 -25.22 31.03 12.30
CA ARG A 1205 -25.57 32.46 12.19
C ARG A 1205 -25.32 33.07 10.82
N VAL A 1206 -24.61 32.39 9.92
CA VAL A 1206 -24.39 32.86 8.54
C VAL A 1206 -25.73 32.79 7.80
N PRO A 1207 -26.14 33.84 7.05
CA PRO A 1207 -27.38 33.80 6.27
C PRO A 1207 -27.41 32.63 5.29
N LEU A 1208 -28.56 31.95 5.17
CA LEU A 1208 -28.69 30.71 4.40
C LEU A 1208 -28.30 30.88 2.92
N HIS A 1209 -28.74 31.96 2.28
CA HIS A 1209 -28.38 32.26 0.89
C HIS A 1209 -26.86 32.37 0.71
N TYR A 1210 -26.17 32.98 1.66
CA TYR A 1210 -24.73 33.16 1.62
C TYR A 1210 -23.98 31.84 1.85
N ARG A 1211 -24.50 30.94 2.71
CA ARG A 1211 -23.95 29.58 2.87
C ARG A 1211 -23.96 28.80 1.57
N ARG A 1212 -25.05 28.89 0.81
CA ARG A 1212 -25.19 28.20 -0.49
C ARG A 1212 -24.13 28.68 -1.49
N GLU A 1213 -23.86 29.98 -1.53
CA GLU A 1213 -22.81 30.55 -2.40
C GLU A 1213 -21.39 30.14 -1.96
N LEU A 1214 -21.15 29.94 -0.65
CA LEU A 1214 -19.86 29.50 -0.13
C LEU A 1214 -19.45 28.10 -0.62
N ARG A 1215 -20.39 27.27 -1.07
CA ARG A 1215 -20.09 25.91 -1.58
C ARG A 1215 -19.04 25.94 -2.69
N GLN A 1216 -19.18 26.84 -3.66
CA GLN A 1216 -18.24 26.96 -4.77
C GLN A 1216 -16.82 27.29 -4.28
N LEU A 1217 -16.71 28.18 -3.30
CA LEU A 1217 -15.41 28.51 -2.69
C LEU A 1217 -14.83 27.32 -1.90
N ILE A 1218 -15.67 26.56 -1.19
CA ILE A 1218 -15.25 25.35 -0.46
C ILE A 1218 -14.72 24.29 -1.43
N GLU A 1219 -15.36 24.11 -2.58
CA GLU A 1219 -14.92 23.23 -3.66
C GLU A 1219 -13.60 23.72 -4.28
N ASP A 1220 -13.49 25.01 -4.60
CA ASP A 1220 -12.26 25.60 -5.16
C ASP A 1220 -11.07 25.43 -4.19
N ILE A 1221 -11.30 25.56 -2.88
CA ILE A 1221 -10.29 25.30 -1.84
C ILE A 1221 -9.90 23.81 -1.80
N ALA A 1222 -10.85 22.89 -2.05
CA ALA A 1222 -10.61 21.44 -2.07
C ALA A 1222 -9.58 21.01 -3.12
N ASP A 1223 -9.45 21.79 -4.19
CA ASP A 1223 -8.51 21.54 -5.28
C ASP A 1223 -7.12 22.19 -5.06
N PHE A 1224 -6.89 22.87 -3.93
CA PHE A 1224 -5.59 23.47 -3.59
C PHE A 1224 -4.58 22.42 -3.06
N ASP A 1225 -3.30 22.65 -3.34
CA ASP A 1225 -2.19 21.83 -2.82
C ASP A 1225 -2.13 21.79 -1.27
N ASP A 1226 -2.67 22.82 -0.60
CA ASP A 1226 -2.79 22.93 0.87
C ASP A 1226 -4.24 23.24 1.28
N PHE A 1227 -5.08 22.22 1.18
CA PHE A 1227 -6.51 22.25 1.48
C PHE A 1227 -6.85 22.78 2.89
N ASP A 1228 -6.12 22.33 3.92
CA ASP A 1228 -6.41 22.69 5.31
C ASP A 1228 -6.15 24.18 5.58
N ALA A 1229 -5.09 24.74 4.98
CA ALA A 1229 -4.80 26.17 5.10
C ALA A 1229 -5.88 27.03 4.44
N GLY A 1230 -6.42 26.61 3.30
CA GLY A 1230 -7.50 27.30 2.61
C GLY A 1230 -8.80 27.34 3.43
N LEU A 1231 -9.19 26.20 4.02
CA LEU A 1231 -10.38 26.15 4.88
C LEU A 1231 -10.20 26.97 6.16
N GLU A 1232 -8.99 27.01 6.72
CA GLU A 1232 -8.70 27.83 7.90
C GLU A 1232 -8.77 29.33 7.58
N ALA A 1233 -8.31 29.75 6.41
CA ALA A 1233 -8.48 31.13 5.93
C ALA A 1233 -9.96 31.48 5.79
N LEU A 1234 -10.78 30.57 5.24
CA LEU A 1234 -12.21 30.75 5.12
C LEU A 1234 -12.88 30.89 6.50
N TRP A 1235 -12.51 30.05 7.47
CA TRP A 1235 -13.00 30.19 8.84
C TRP A 1235 -12.64 31.53 9.47
N ARG A 1236 -11.44 32.07 9.24
CA ARG A 1236 -11.05 33.40 9.74
C ARG A 1236 -11.90 34.52 9.13
N CYS A 1237 -12.24 34.44 7.85
CA CYS A 1237 -13.13 35.42 7.23
C CYS A 1237 -14.54 35.36 7.84
N LEU A 1238 -15.06 34.15 8.05
CA LEU A 1238 -16.36 33.96 8.71
C LEU A 1238 -16.35 34.42 10.18
N GLU A 1239 -15.27 34.19 10.92
CA GLU A 1239 -15.05 34.71 12.28
C GLU A 1239 -15.00 36.23 12.31
N ARG A 1240 -14.35 36.86 11.32
CA ARG A 1240 -14.32 38.32 11.17
C ARG A 1240 -15.69 38.89 10.81
N MET A 1241 -16.45 38.23 9.94
CA MET A 1241 -17.85 38.60 9.64
C MET A 1241 -18.75 38.56 10.88
N ASP A 1242 -18.49 37.68 11.84
CA ASP A 1242 -19.27 37.63 13.09
C ASP A 1242 -18.85 38.69 14.10
N ALA A 1243 -17.56 39.08 14.11
CA ALA A 1243 -16.98 40.04 15.05
C ALA A 1243 -17.07 41.52 14.61
N ASP A 1244 -17.08 41.81 13.31
CA ASP A 1244 -17.05 43.17 12.75
C ASP A 1244 -18.30 43.43 11.87
N PRO A 1245 -19.28 44.23 12.35
CA PRO A 1245 -20.48 44.56 11.59
C PRO A 1245 -20.22 45.24 10.24
N ALA A 1246 -19.18 46.07 10.14
CA ALA A 1246 -18.88 46.77 8.88
C ALA A 1246 -18.30 45.81 7.84
N PHE A 1247 -17.46 44.86 8.28
CA PHE A 1247 -16.97 43.79 7.40
C PHE A 1247 -18.08 42.80 7.04
N ARG A 1248 -19.00 42.52 7.97
CA ARG A 1248 -20.18 41.68 7.71
C ARG A 1248 -21.03 42.23 6.58
N ASP A 1249 -21.36 43.53 6.62
CA ASP A 1249 -22.17 44.17 5.58
C ASP A 1249 -21.43 44.16 4.23
N LEU A 1250 -20.12 44.45 4.22
CA LEU A 1250 -19.28 44.38 3.02
C LEU A 1250 -19.22 42.95 2.42
N ALA A 1251 -19.04 41.95 3.26
CA ALA A 1251 -18.96 40.55 2.84
C ALA A 1251 -20.28 40.05 2.28
N LEU A 1252 -21.42 40.39 2.92
CA LEU A 1252 -22.76 40.01 2.45
C LEU A 1252 -23.17 40.76 1.17
N ASP A 1253 -22.64 41.95 0.91
CA ASP A 1253 -22.84 42.69 -0.35
C ASP A 1253 -21.93 42.21 -1.50
N SER A 1254 -20.99 41.30 -1.23
CA SER A 1254 -20.04 40.75 -2.22
C SER A 1254 -20.33 39.26 -2.51
N PRO A 1255 -20.04 38.75 -3.72
CA PRO A 1255 -20.16 37.32 -4.02
C PRO A 1255 -19.31 36.48 -3.06
N ALA A 1256 -19.87 35.39 -2.52
CA ALA A 1256 -19.16 34.59 -1.52
C ALA A 1256 -17.84 33.97 -2.02
N ALA A 1257 -17.70 33.76 -3.34
CA ALA A 1257 -16.46 33.29 -3.97
C ALA A 1257 -15.26 34.25 -3.78
N LEU A 1258 -15.51 35.52 -3.51
CA LEU A 1258 -14.46 36.53 -3.29
C LEU A 1258 -14.16 36.75 -1.80
N LEU A 1259 -14.74 35.95 -0.90
CA LEU A 1259 -14.63 36.19 0.55
C LEU A 1259 -13.20 36.11 1.07
N LEU A 1260 -12.32 35.33 0.43
CA LEU A 1260 -10.90 35.26 0.77
C LEU A 1260 -10.09 36.47 0.29
N ASP A 1261 -10.61 37.22 -0.69
CA ASP A 1261 -9.96 38.41 -1.27
C ASP A 1261 -10.28 39.71 -0.51
N LEU A 1262 -11.26 39.67 0.41
CA LEU A 1262 -11.75 40.79 1.26
C LEU A 1262 -11.02 40.85 2.62
#